data_AF-A0AAD8EAL6-F1
#
_entry.id   AF-A0AAD8EAL6-F1
#
_cell.length_a   1.000
_cell.length_b   1.000
_cell.length_c   1.000
_cell.angle_alpha   90.00
_cell.angle_beta   90.00
_cell.angle_gamma   90.00
#
_symmetry.space_group_name_H-M   'P 1'
#
loop_
_entity.id
_entity.type
_entity.pdbx_description
1 polymer ?
#
loop_
_entity_poly.entity_id
_entity_poly.type
_entity_poly.pdbx_seq_one_letter_code
_entity_poly.pdbx_strand_id
1 'polypeptide(L)'
;MGGKSSRQKEPRSGPNVNTGVRCSSTEDVCGMVETASPVFIQQQRLLLDHYNQTVAEKRNQHIQGQYQVRYTQEYQTQGETNQQRIIQSQECLRIIRERREQQKEAERQQRNLEEERQRIDTERQRILLREQHHRKEIKRRIEIVEKVSQWEEVDIQRRLRPIEEERQRKETGIQRRLIEEERQRKETERQQRILEEERQRIDTERQRILLREQHQRKEIKRRIEIVEKVSQWEGVDKQRRLIEEERQRKETEVQRRLIEEERQRKETERQQRILEEERQRIDTERQRILLREQHQRKVVKRRIAIIEEVSQWEEVDIQRRLIEEERQRKETEIQQRLIEEEEEGQRKEAERQKRLLEKEHRQRKELQKHLEEHRKKLLEESRRKLLQDKLPQEKIPVEWEQKNYMKRTMKLHNLAEEHVQLSKTQRKRETYGFLHSAILRNSLAANWDPMPPNKTYVRVPVREDTDEFRTVNNCFKSTTQKGFDVNKIERVQNPFLLGCYILKKLEMENMYGARNVEEKILFRGAFARFIDKNCENNFNWRNVAVSKRNIYGEGFILSPISYFANKYADKETRNKVMFVVRVLVSKVTEAIENMEIPPLLNNRKFSDVLRFDTTKRRDDRVIVKFADNEFYLDYIIHYTVDPELQTKVYTNKNSNEYTVDDDFV
;
A
#
# COMPACT_ATOMS: atom_id res chain seq x y z
N MET A 1 -69.93 21.11 69.36
CA MET A 1 -70.14 20.73 67.94
C MET A 1 -70.59 19.27 67.98
N GLY A 2 -71.84 18.85 67.70
CA GLY A 2 -72.67 19.04 66.50
C GLY A 2 -72.33 17.96 65.46
N GLY A 3 -73.21 17.17 64.82
CA GLY A 3 -74.66 16.87 64.89
C GLY A 3 -74.90 15.52 64.14
N LYS A 4 -76.07 14.98 63.76
CA LYS A 4 -77.52 15.33 63.78
C LYS A 4 -78.31 13.99 63.85
N SER A 5 -79.32 13.81 64.71
CA SER A 5 -80.78 14.05 64.48
C SER A 5 -81.49 13.25 63.37
N SER A 6 -82.63 12.65 63.73
CA SER A 6 -83.74 12.21 62.88
C SER A 6 -85.03 12.08 63.74
N ARG A 7 -86.25 12.07 63.13
CA ARG A 7 -87.52 11.77 63.85
C ARG A 7 -88.68 11.37 62.92
N GLN A 8 -89.39 10.29 63.27
CA GLN A 8 -90.73 9.91 62.79
C GLN A 8 -91.50 9.22 63.95
N LYS A 9 -92.82 9.01 63.89
CA LYS A 9 -93.94 9.98 63.90
C LYS A 9 -95.22 9.26 64.40
N GLU A 10 -96.16 10.03 64.99
CA GLU A 10 -97.51 9.69 65.53
C GLU A 10 -98.51 9.03 64.52
N PRO A 11 -99.76 8.54 64.88
CA PRO A 11 -100.69 9.08 65.92
C PRO A 11 -101.75 8.20 66.68
N ARG A 12 -102.16 8.71 67.86
CA ARG A 12 -103.50 8.87 68.54
C ARG A 12 -104.76 7.99 68.28
N SER A 13 -105.48 7.67 69.38
CA SER A 13 -106.96 7.81 69.58
C SER A 13 -107.38 7.71 71.09
N GLY A 14 -108.64 8.04 71.46
CA GLY A 14 -109.24 8.01 72.83
C GLY A 14 -110.74 7.61 72.79
N PRO A 15 -111.72 8.08 73.62
CA PRO A 15 -111.69 8.83 74.92
C PRO A 15 -112.86 8.49 75.95
N ASN A 16 -113.01 9.28 77.06
CA ASN A 16 -114.31 9.69 77.73
C ASN A 16 -115.20 8.66 78.53
N VAL A 17 -116.15 8.96 79.49
CA VAL A 17 -116.69 10.20 80.17
C VAL A 17 -117.64 9.98 81.41
N ASN A 18 -117.72 11.00 82.32
CA ASN A 18 -118.83 11.48 83.24
C ASN A 18 -119.45 10.77 84.50
N THR A 19 -120.22 11.61 85.23
CA THR A 19 -120.92 11.55 86.55
C THR A 19 -122.48 11.58 86.46
N GLY A 20 -123.26 11.47 87.57
CA GLY A 20 -124.75 11.41 87.63
C GLY A 20 -125.51 12.48 88.49
N VAL A 21 -126.85 12.38 88.73
CA VAL A 21 -127.72 13.40 89.45
C VAL A 21 -129.17 12.94 89.96
N ARG A 22 -129.85 13.75 90.84
CA ARG A 22 -131.18 13.73 91.64
C ARG A 22 -132.50 13.05 91.11
N CYS A 23 -133.64 12.78 91.82
CA CYS A 23 -134.36 13.09 93.13
C CYS A 23 -135.37 14.30 93.20
N SER A 24 -136.53 14.42 93.94
CA SER A 24 -137.45 13.57 94.82
C SER A 24 -138.71 14.37 95.41
N SER A 25 -139.86 13.77 95.84
CA SER A 25 -141.14 14.42 96.39
C SER A 25 -142.13 13.39 97.12
N THR A 26 -143.37 13.55 97.71
CA THR A 26 -144.39 14.58 98.23
C THR A 26 -145.68 13.91 98.90
N GLU A 27 -146.51 14.55 99.79
CA GLU A 27 -147.74 13.99 100.50
C GLU A 27 -148.74 15.04 101.17
N ASP A 28 -149.91 14.68 101.82
CA ASP A 28 -150.93 15.56 102.59
C ASP A 28 -152.07 14.81 103.45
N VAL A 29 -152.78 15.42 104.46
CA VAL A 29 -153.97 14.87 105.28
C VAL A 29 -154.72 15.82 106.33
N CYS A 30 -156.07 15.70 106.63
CA CYS A 30 -156.82 16.38 107.78
C CYS A 30 -158.31 15.90 108.15
N GLY A 31 -158.94 16.21 109.34
CA GLY A 31 -160.44 16.14 109.66
C GLY A 31 -160.98 15.83 111.13
N MET A 32 -162.21 16.26 111.58
CA MET A 32 -162.84 16.07 112.98
C MET A 32 -164.43 16.02 113.09
N VAL A 33 -165.06 15.42 114.16
CA VAL A 33 -166.55 15.35 114.45
C VAL A 33 -166.98 14.91 115.92
N GLU A 34 -168.26 15.09 116.38
CA GLU A 34 -168.95 14.55 117.63
C GLU A 34 -170.55 14.62 117.50
N THR A 35 -171.57 14.48 118.42
CA THR A 35 -171.82 14.47 119.92
C THR A 35 -173.24 13.90 120.36
N ALA A 36 -173.54 13.74 121.70
CA ALA A 36 -174.87 13.67 122.44
C ALA A 36 -175.67 12.31 122.52
N SER A 37 -176.81 12.05 123.25
CA SER A 37 -177.82 12.78 124.12
C SER A 37 -178.67 11.84 125.09
N PRO A 38 -179.16 12.18 126.33
CA PRO A 38 -179.06 11.35 127.58
C PRO A 38 -179.85 10.04 127.94
N VAL A 39 -181.20 9.91 127.95
CA VAL A 39 -181.85 8.65 128.48
C VAL A 39 -182.26 7.68 127.38
N PHE A 40 -182.64 8.21 126.21
CA PHE A 40 -182.66 7.44 124.96
C PHE A 40 -181.25 6.88 124.65
N ILE A 41 -180.19 7.57 125.11
CA ILE A 41 -178.80 7.06 125.12
C ILE A 41 -178.66 5.71 125.80
N GLN A 42 -179.49 5.31 126.79
CA GLN A 42 -179.17 4.12 127.56
C GLN A 42 -179.55 2.80 126.84
N GLN A 43 -180.61 2.80 126.03
CA GLN A 43 -180.86 1.70 125.09
C GLN A 43 -180.09 1.85 123.77
N GLN A 44 -179.70 3.06 123.35
CA GLN A 44 -178.80 3.23 122.20
C GLN A 44 -177.33 2.90 122.51
N ARG A 45 -176.83 3.14 123.73
CA ARG A 45 -175.43 2.83 124.13
C ARG A 45 -175.13 1.34 124.04
N LEU A 46 -176.03 0.48 124.53
CA LEU A 46 -175.81 -0.97 124.48
C LEU A 46 -175.67 -1.52 123.06
N LEU A 47 -176.25 -0.86 122.05
CA LEU A 47 -176.03 -1.18 120.64
C LEU A 47 -174.76 -0.53 120.06
N LEU A 48 -174.42 0.69 120.51
CA LEU A 48 -173.23 1.42 120.07
C LEU A 48 -171.92 0.80 120.60
N ASP A 49 -171.91 0.39 121.88
CA ASP A 49 -170.74 -0.18 122.55
C ASP A 49 -170.34 -1.53 121.94
N HIS A 50 -171.32 -2.38 121.60
CA HIS A 50 -171.07 -3.67 120.93
C HIS A 50 -170.51 -3.49 119.50
N TYR A 51 -170.99 -2.48 118.77
CA TYR A 51 -170.45 -2.12 117.46
C TYR A 51 -169.00 -1.63 117.56
N ASN A 52 -168.72 -0.72 118.50
CA ASN A 52 -167.38 -0.15 118.70
C ASN A 52 -166.33 -1.21 119.08
N GLN A 53 -166.69 -2.16 119.94
CA GLN A 53 -165.81 -3.25 120.37
C GLN A 53 -165.36 -4.11 119.17
N THR A 54 -166.29 -4.44 118.27
CA THR A 54 -166.05 -5.27 117.07
C THR A 54 -165.13 -4.59 116.04
N VAL A 55 -165.14 -3.26 115.96
CA VAL A 55 -164.27 -2.49 115.05
C VAL A 55 -162.84 -2.37 115.59
N ALA A 56 -162.66 -2.29 116.91
CA ALA A 56 -161.35 -2.16 117.54
C ALA A 56 -160.45 -3.40 117.33
N GLU A 57 -161.01 -4.60 117.52
CA GLU A 57 -160.24 -5.86 117.43
C GLU A 57 -159.69 -6.10 116.01
N LYS A 58 -160.49 -5.84 114.97
CA LYS A 58 -160.06 -5.99 113.57
C LYS A 58 -158.96 -5.00 113.16
N ARG A 59 -158.85 -3.85 113.83
CA ARG A 59 -157.80 -2.86 113.53
C ARG A 59 -156.44 -3.24 114.12
N ASN A 60 -156.43 -3.86 115.31
CA ASN A 60 -155.19 -4.32 115.95
C ASN A 60 -154.53 -5.51 115.22
N GLN A 61 -155.32 -6.47 114.75
CA GLN A 61 -154.78 -7.66 114.06
C GLN A 61 -154.01 -7.31 112.76
N HIS A 62 -154.41 -6.25 112.04
CA HIS A 62 -153.72 -5.85 110.81
C HIS A 62 -152.34 -5.22 111.07
N ILE A 63 -152.18 -4.47 112.17
CA ILE A 63 -150.94 -3.73 112.47
C ILE A 63 -149.83 -4.69 112.96
N GLN A 64 -150.16 -5.70 113.78
CA GLN A 64 -149.17 -6.69 114.22
C GLN A 64 -148.64 -7.55 113.06
N GLY A 65 -149.48 -7.88 112.07
CA GLY A 65 -149.10 -8.73 110.94
C GLY A 65 -147.96 -8.16 110.07
N GLN A 66 -147.90 -6.83 109.86
CA GLN A 66 -146.86 -6.24 109.01
C GLN A 66 -145.50 -6.08 109.70
N TYR A 67 -145.47 -5.83 111.02
CA TYR A 67 -144.22 -5.60 111.75
C TYR A 67 -143.33 -6.84 111.83
N GLN A 68 -143.92 -8.04 111.88
CA GLN A 68 -143.19 -9.27 112.15
C GLN A 68 -142.55 -9.92 110.91
N VAL A 69 -143.09 -9.65 109.71
CA VAL A 69 -142.55 -10.17 108.43
C VAL A 69 -141.29 -9.41 108.00
N ARG A 70 -141.26 -8.08 108.17
CA ARG A 70 -140.15 -7.25 107.65
C ARG A 70 -138.84 -7.45 108.40
N TYR A 71 -138.91 -7.74 109.71
CA TYR A 71 -137.74 -7.84 110.59
C TYR A 71 -136.84 -9.07 110.36
N THR A 72 -137.30 -10.08 109.62
CA THR A 72 -136.61 -11.38 109.50
C THR A 72 -135.80 -11.55 108.21
N GLN A 73 -136.17 -10.89 107.11
CA GLN A 73 -135.51 -11.08 105.81
C GLN A 73 -134.22 -10.26 105.62
N GLU A 74 -134.12 -9.08 106.24
CA GLU A 74 -132.95 -8.19 106.08
C GLU A 74 -131.69 -8.74 106.80
N TYR A 75 -131.84 -9.39 107.96
CA TYR A 75 -130.71 -9.90 108.74
C TYR A 75 -130.08 -11.18 108.16
N GLN A 76 -130.86 -12.06 107.52
CA GLN A 76 -130.31 -13.30 106.95
C GLN A 76 -129.41 -13.00 105.73
N THR A 77 -129.86 -12.13 104.83
CA THR A 77 -129.10 -11.76 103.62
C THR A 77 -127.83 -10.95 103.91
N GLN A 78 -127.80 -10.18 104.99
CA GLN A 78 -126.57 -9.53 105.49
C GLN A 78 -125.60 -10.51 106.18
N GLY A 79 -126.07 -11.64 106.70
CA GLY A 79 -125.20 -12.66 107.33
C GLY A 79 -124.29 -13.36 106.31
N GLU A 80 -124.89 -13.92 105.27
CA GLU A 80 -124.18 -14.72 104.24
C GLU A 80 -123.18 -13.88 103.44
N THR A 81 -123.57 -12.67 103.05
CA THR A 81 -122.70 -11.74 102.30
C THR A 81 -121.49 -11.27 103.12
N ASN A 82 -121.59 -11.22 104.45
CA ASN A 82 -120.44 -10.94 105.32
C ASN A 82 -119.52 -12.17 105.49
N GLN A 83 -120.05 -13.39 105.58
CA GLN A 83 -119.21 -14.60 105.63
C GLN A 83 -118.33 -14.76 104.38
N GLN A 84 -118.89 -14.58 103.17
CA GLN A 84 -118.09 -14.66 101.93
C GLN A 84 -116.98 -13.60 101.87
N ARG A 85 -117.23 -12.38 102.36
CA ARG A 85 -116.20 -11.33 102.47
C ARG A 85 -115.08 -11.70 103.43
N ILE A 86 -115.39 -12.36 104.54
CA ILE A 86 -114.38 -12.84 105.51
C ILE A 86 -113.47 -13.90 104.86
N ILE A 87 -114.05 -14.87 104.14
CA ILE A 87 -113.28 -15.94 103.46
C ILE A 87 -112.36 -15.34 102.38
N GLN A 88 -112.87 -14.44 101.54
CA GLN A 88 -112.05 -13.75 100.53
C GLN A 88 -110.93 -12.90 101.17
N SER A 89 -111.20 -12.24 102.30
CA SER A 89 -110.20 -11.47 103.04
C SER A 89 -109.09 -12.36 103.63
N GLN A 90 -109.46 -13.50 104.22
CA GLN A 90 -108.50 -14.48 104.75
C GLN A 90 -107.61 -15.07 103.65
N GLU A 91 -108.18 -15.39 102.48
CA GLU A 91 -107.42 -15.91 101.35
C GLU A 91 -106.48 -14.85 100.74
N CYS A 92 -106.94 -13.59 100.62
CA CYS A 92 -106.06 -12.48 100.23
C CYS A 92 -104.90 -12.32 101.21
N LEU A 93 -105.15 -12.44 102.52
CA LEU A 93 -104.11 -12.37 103.55
C LEU A 93 -103.14 -13.56 103.48
N ARG A 94 -103.59 -14.75 103.08
CA ARG A 94 -102.72 -15.92 102.83
C ARG A 94 -101.77 -15.65 101.66
N ILE A 95 -102.31 -15.24 100.51
CA ILE A 95 -101.52 -14.90 99.31
C ILE A 95 -100.54 -13.75 99.58
N ILE A 96 -100.93 -12.74 100.38
CA ILE A 96 -100.04 -11.64 100.79
C ILE A 96 -98.91 -12.13 101.71
N ARG A 97 -99.15 -13.11 102.60
CA ARG A 97 -98.10 -13.72 103.43
C ARG A 97 -97.14 -14.55 102.58
N GLU A 98 -97.66 -15.42 101.72
CA GLU A 98 -96.85 -16.26 100.82
C GLU A 98 -95.94 -15.41 99.91
N ARG A 99 -96.49 -14.35 99.29
CA ARG A 99 -95.69 -13.39 98.50
C ARG A 99 -94.64 -12.64 99.32
N ARG A 100 -94.92 -12.31 100.59
CA ARG A 100 -93.95 -11.66 101.49
C ARG A 100 -92.79 -12.57 101.88
N GLU A 101 -93.04 -13.85 102.13
CA GLU A 101 -91.93 -14.80 102.37
C GLU A 101 -91.14 -15.09 101.09
N GLN A 102 -91.81 -15.26 99.94
CA GLN A 102 -91.12 -15.36 98.64
C GLN A 102 -90.25 -14.13 98.34
N GLN A 103 -90.73 -12.92 98.66
CA GLN A 103 -89.95 -11.69 98.49
C GLN A 103 -88.74 -11.67 99.45
N LYS A 104 -88.92 -11.98 100.75
CA LYS A 104 -87.80 -12.09 101.71
C LYS A 104 -86.77 -13.13 101.27
N GLU A 105 -87.19 -14.23 100.68
CA GLU A 105 -86.30 -15.29 100.20
C GLU A 105 -85.54 -14.86 98.94
N ALA A 106 -86.20 -14.18 97.99
CA ALA A 106 -85.53 -13.54 96.87
C ALA A 106 -84.51 -12.47 97.34
N GLU A 107 -84.87 -11.64 98.32
CA GLU A 107 -83.95 -10.67 98.93
C GLU A 107 -82.79 -11.33 99.70
N ARG A 108 -82.93 -12.57 100.20
CA ARG A 108 -81.83 -13.35 100.79
C ARG A 108 -80.92 -13.91 99.71
N GLN A 109 -81.48 -14.52 98.66
CA GLN A 109 -80.73 -15.03 97.51
C GLN A 109 -79.93 -13.90 96.83
N GLN A 110 -80.53 -12.73 96.65
CA GLN A 110 -79.87 -11.55 96.08
C GLN A 110 -78.70 -11.07 96.95
N ARG A 111 -78.86 -11.02 98.28
CA ARG A 111 -77.76 -10.70 99.20
C ARG A 111 -76.62 -11.71 99.14
N ASN A 112 -76.93 -13.02 99.13
CA ASN A 112 -75.91 -14.07 99.00
C ASN A 112 -75.12 -13.95 97.68
N LEU A 113 -75.80 -13.70 96.56
CA LEU A 113 -75.18 -13.48 95.25
C LEU A 113 -74.32 -12.19 95.20
N GLU A 114 -74.69 -11.17 95.96
CA GLU A 114 -73.93 -9.92 96.06
C GLU A 114 -72.68 -10.07 96.95
N GLU A 115 -72.77 -10.80 98.07
CA GLU A 115 -71.60 -11.23 98.83
C GLU A 115 -70.65 -12.10 98.00
N GLU A 116 -71.16 -13.05 97.21
CA GLU A 116 -70.34 -13.90 96.36
C GLU A 116 -69.62 -13.09 95.27
N ARG A 117 -70.29 -12.12 94.65
CA ARG A 117 -69.66 -11.14 93.73
C ARG A 117 -68.55 -10.35 94.41
N GLN A 118 -68.78 -9.83 95.61
CA GLN A 118 -67.76 -9.10 96.37
C GLN A 118 -66.54 -9.97 96.71
N ARG A 119 -66.74 -11.26 97.05
CA ARG A 119 -65.65 -12.23 97.26
C ARG A 119 -64.86 -12.48 95.97
N ILE A 120 -65.55 -12.70 94.85
CA ILE A 120 -64.94 -12.91 93.53
C ILE A 120 -64.11 -11.69 93.10
N ASP A 121 -64.64 -10.47 93.23
CA ASP A 121 -63.92 -9.26 92.84
C ASP A 121 -62.76 -8.93 93.79
N THR A 122 -62.86 -9.28 95.08
CA THR A 122 -61.74 -9.21 96.02
C THR A 122 -60.59 -10.16 95.65
N GLU A 123 -60.88 -11.42 95.28
CA GLU A 123 -59.82 -12.35 94.87
C GLU A 123 -59.26 -12.02 93.48
N ARG A 124 -60.08 -11.49 92.56
CA ARG A 124 -59.60 -10.90 91.29
C ARG A 124 -58.58 -9.78 91.53
N GLN A 125 -58.84 -8.86 92.45
CA GLN A 125 -57.88 -7.80 92.81
C GLN A 125 -56.57 -8.38 93.38
N ARG A 126 -56.64 -9.42 94.20
CA ARG A 126 -55.45 -10.13 94.74
C ARG A 126 -54.64 -10.81 93.65
N ILE A 127 -55.29 -11.49 92.70
CA ILE A 127 -54.64 -12.11 91.54
C ILE A 127 -53.95 -11.03 90.69
N LEU A 128 -54.64 -9.93 90.38
CA LEU A 128 -54.09 -8.82 89.59
C LEU A 128 -52.86 -8.19 90.28
N LEU A 129 -52.87 -8.07 91.61
CA LEU A 129 -51.73 -7.56 92.38
C LEU A 129 -50.53 -8.53 92.36
N ARG A 130 -50.78 -9.85 92.45
CA ARG A 130 -49.74 -10.90 92.28
C ARG A 130 -49.13 -10.85 90.88
N GLU A 131 -49.93 -10.71 89.83
CA GLU A 131 -49.44 -10.51 88.46
C GLU A 131 -48.58 -9.25 88.32
N GLN A 132 -49.01 -8.12 88.89
CA GLN A 132 -48.22 -6.89 88.86
C GLN A 132 -46.86 -7.05 89.57
N HIS A 133 -46.81 -7.79 90.68
CA HIS A 133 -45.55 -8.12 91.34
C HIS A 133 -44.66 -8.99 90.44
N HIS A 134 -45.20 -10.07 89.88
CA HIS A 134 -44.46 -10.99 89.02
C HIS A 134 -43.93 -10.31 87.75
N ARG A 135 -44.72 -9.44 87.10
CA ARG A 135 -44.27 -8.62 85.95
C ARG A 135 -43.13 -7.67 86.32
N LYS A 136 -43.17 -7.05 87.51
CA LYS A 136 -42.07 -6.20 88.01
C LYS A 136 -40.80 -7.01 88.27
N GLU A 137 -40.93 -8.23 88.78
CA GLU A 137 -39.80 -9.12 89.04
C GLU A 137 -39.17 -9.66 87.74
N ILE A 138 -39.98 -10.10 86.77
CA ILE A 138 -39.52 -10.48 85.43
C ILE A 138 -38.75 -9.33 84.79
N LYS A 139 -39.28 -8.09 84.84
CA LYS A 139 -38.58 -6.92 84.28
C LYS A 139 -37.22 -6.69 84.92
N ARG A 140 -37.10 -6.82 86.25
CA ARG A 140 -35.80 -6.73 86.96
C ARG A 140 -34.83 -7.83 86.53
N ARG A 141 -35.30 -9.07 86.34
CA ARG A 141 -34.46 -10.20 85.89
C ARG A 141 -33.94 -9.96 84.47
N ILE A 142 -34.78 -9.46 83.56
CA ILE A 142 -34.38 -9.08 82.18
C ILE A 142 -33.32 -7.97 82.22
N GLU A 143 -33.56 -6.89 82.98
CA GLU A 143 -32.63 -5.76 83.09
C GLU A 143 -31.25 -6.17 83.65
N ILE A 144 -31.18 -7.20 84.50
CA ILE A 144 -29.92 -7.77 84.97
C ILE A 144 -29.22 -8.57 83.87
N VAL A 145 -29.94 -9.41 83.12
CA VAL A 145 -29.37 -10.20 82.02
C VAL A 145 -28.85 -9.31 80.89
N GLU A 146 -29.58 -8.23 80.55
CA GLU A 146 -29.14 -7.22 79.58
C GLU A 146 -27.83 -6.55 80.00
N LYS A 147 -27.69 -6.19 81.28
CA LYS A 147 -26.47 -5.57 81.83
C LYS A 147 -25.28 -6.53 81.90
N VAL A 148 -25.52 -7.81 82.18
CA VAL A 148 -24.48 -8.85 82.14
C VAL A 148 -24.00 -9.05 80.69
N SER A 149 -24.91 -9.21 79.74
CA SER A 149 -24.59 -9.38 78.32
C SER A 149 -23.78 -8.19 77.76
N GLN A 150 -24.17 -6.95 78.07
CA GLN A 150 -23.42 -5.74 77.71
C GLN A 150 -22.02 -5.71 78.34
N TRP A 151 -21.86 -6.18 79.58
CA TRP A 151 -20.56 -6.23 80.26
C TRP A 151 -19.65 -7.31 79.67
N GLU A 152 -20.20 -8.48 79.35
CA GLU A 152 -19.48 -9.57 78.68
C GLU A 152 -19.01 -9.16 77.28
N GLU A 153 -19.86 -8.51 76.47
CA GLU A 153 -19.49 -7.98 75.15
C GLU A 153 -18.33 -6.96 75.26
N VAL A 154 -18.42 -6.03 76.22
CA VAL A 154 -17.38 -5.02 76.46
C VAL A 154 -16.07 -5.66 76.91
N ASP A 155 -16.09 -6.67 77.79
CA ASP A 155 -14.87 -7.34 78.24
C ASP A 155 -14.26 -8.24 77.16
N ILE A 156 -15.08 -8.90 76.33
CA ILE A 156 -14.62 -9.61 75.13
C ILE A 156 -13.91 -8.64 74.17
N GLN A 157 -14.52 -7.50 73.84
CA GLN A 157 -13.86 -6.49 73.00
C GLN A 157 -12.59 -5.92 73.65
N ARG A 158 -12.57 -5.76 74.97
CA ARG A 158 -11.39 -5.29 75.72
C ARG A 158 -10.22 -6.29 75.67
N ARG A 159 -10.51 -7.59 75.69
CA ARG A 159 -9.51 -8.67 75.56
C ARG A 159 -9.02 -8.86 74.11
N LEU A 160 -9.90 -8.70 73.12
CA LEU A 160 -9.54 -8.91 71.71
C LEU A 160 -8.79 -7.72 71.09
N ARG A 161 -9.14 -6.48 71.44
CA ARG A 161 -8.55 -5.27 70.83
C ARG A 161 -7.00 -5.24 70.84
N PRO A 162 -6.29 -5.58 71.93
CA PRO A 162 -4.83 -5.60 71.91
C PRO A 162 -4.25 -6.65 70.95
N ILE A 163 -4.93 -7.79 70.78
CA ILE A 163 -4.52 -8.88 69.88
C ILE A 163 -4.71 -8.45 68.43
N GLU A 164 -5.83 -7.82 68.10
CA GLU A 164 -6.11 -7.27 66.77
C GLU A 164 -5.13 -6.14 66.41
N GLU A 165 -4.84 -5.24 67.37
CA GLU A 165 -3.82 -4.19 67.19
C GLU A 165 -2.42 -4.77 67.00
N GLU A 166 -2.01 -5.78 67.77
CA GLU A 166 -0.69 -6.40 67.63
C GLU A 166 -0.59 -7.14 66.28
N ARG A 167 -1.65 -7.81 65.84
CA ARG A 167 -1.76 -8.44 64.52
C ARG A 167 -1.60 -7.41 63.40
N GLN A 168 -2.33 -6.30 63.44
CA GLN A 168 -2.23 -5.22 62.46
C GLN A 168 -0.83 -4.55 62.47
N ARG A 169 -0.20 -4.39 63.65
CA ARG A 169 1.18 -3.88 63.77
C ARG A 169 2.19 -4.85 63.16
N LYS A 170 2.03 -6.17 63.36
CA LYS A 170 2.87 -7.22 62.73
C LYS A 170 2.67 -7.25 61.21
N GLU A 171 1.44 -7.19 60.74
CA GLU A 171 1.10 -7.22 59.31
C GLU A 171 1.61 -5.97 58.57
N THR A 172 1.34 -4.77 59.09
CA THR A 172 1.91 -3.53 58.53
C THR A 172 3.45 -3.49 58.66
N GLY A 173 4.03 -4.09 59.69
CA GLY A 173 5.47 -4.28 59.86
C GLY A 173 6.10 -5.31 58.90
N ILE A 174 5.30 -6.21 58.32
CA ILE A 174 5.71 -7.11 57.22
C ILE A 174 5.59 -6.37 55.89
N GLN A 175 4.44 -5.72 55.63
CA GLN A 175 4.21 -4.94 54.41
C GLN A 175 5.28 -3.83 54.22
N ARG A 176 5.63 -3.08 55.27
CA ARG A 176 6.70 -2.07 55.22
C ARG A 176 8.07 -2.65 54.89
N ARG A 177 8.40 -3.85 55.39
CA ARG A 177 9.66 -4.53 55.07
C ARG A 177 9.68 -5.00 53.62
N LEU A 178 8.61 -5.63 53.14
CA LEU A 178 8.49 -6.06 51.74
C LEU A 178 8.60 -4.86 50.77
N ILE A 179 7.99 -3.72 51.09
CA ILE A 179 8.09 -2.49 50.27
C ILE A 179 9.52 -1.94 50.26
N GLU A 180 10.21 -1.93 51.40
CA GLU A 180 11.59 -1.44 51.49
C GLU A 180 12.61 -2.41 50.85
N GLU A 181 12.41 -3.73 50.99
CA GLU A 181 13.17 -4.77 50.30
C GLU A 181 12.97 -4.67 48.77
N GLU A 182 11.73 -4.49 48.29
CA GLU A 182 11.45 -4.30 46.87
C GLU A 182 12.05 -2.99 46.33
N ARG A 183 12.04 -1.91 47.13
CA ARG A 183 12.70 -0.63 46.82
C ARG A 183 14.22 -0.78 46.72
N GLN A 184 14.85 -1.47 47.67
CA GLN A 184 16.30 -1.75 47.63
C GLN A 184 16.67 -2.68 46.47
N ARG A 185 15.81 -3.66 46.14
CA ARG A 185 15.95 -4.51 44.95
C ARG A 185 15.84 -3.70 43.65
N LYS A 186 14.91 -2.75 43.56
CA LYS A 186 14.77 -1.84 42.40
C LYS A 186 15.95 -0.88 42.25
N GLU A 187 16.47 -0.33 43.36
CA GLU A 187 17.63 0.58 43.32
C GLU A 187 18.94 -0.18 43.03
N THR A 188 19.12 -1.41 43.51
CA THR A 188 20.26 -2.26 43.12
C THR A 188 20.17 -2.73 41.66
N GLU A 189 18.99 -3.12 41.16
CA GLU A 189 18.78 -3.37 39.72
C GLU A 189 19.08 -2.13 38.86
N ARG A 190 18.72 -0.93 39.33
CA ARG A 190 19.01 0.33 38.65
C ARG A 190 20.51 0.63 38.61
N GLN A 191 21.24 0.45 39.71
CA GLN A 191 22.69 0.62 39.77
C GLN A 191 23.42 -0.40 38.89
N GLN A 192 22.94 -1.65 38.86
CA GLN A 192 23.45 -2.67 37.92
C GLN A 192 23.22 -2.27 36.46
N ARG A 193 22.03 -1.77 36.10
CA ARG A 193 21.75 -1.27 34.74
C ARG A 193 22.67 -0.13 34.33
N ILE A 194 22.93 0.84 35.21
CA ILE A 194 23.84 1.97 34.93
C ILE A 194 25.26 1.46 34.67
N LEU A 195 25.77 0.54 35.50
CA LEU A 195 27.09 -0.07 35.31
C LEU A 195 27.16 -0.92 34.03
N GLU A 196 26.08 -1.60 33.67
CA GLU A 196 25.97 -2.41 32.45
C GLU A 196 25.94 -1.54 31.19
N GLU A 197 25.16 -0.45 31.19
CA GLU A 197 25.18 0.58 30.13
C GLU A 197 26.56 1.24 29.99
N GLU A 198 27.27 1.49 31.10
CA GLU A 198 28.62 2.05 31.07
C GLU A 198 29.65 1.07 30.49
N ARG A 199 29.60 -0.23 30.85
CA ARG A 199 30.40 -1.28 30.19
C ARG A 199 30.12 -1.32 28.70
N GLN A 200 28.85 -1.32 28.29
CA GLN A 200 28.46 -1.36 26.88
C GLN A 200 28.91 -0.11 26.10
N ARG A 201 28.91 1.08 26.73
CA ARG A 201 29.51 2.30 26.16
C ARG A 201 31.02 2.17 25.98
N ILE A 202 31.72 1.65 26.99
CA ILE A 202 33.18 1.43 26.95
C ILE A 202 33.54 0.42 25.85
N ASP A 203 32.83 -0.70 25.74
CA ASP A 203 33.13 -1.74 24.76
C ASP A 203 32.71 -1.36 23.34
N THR A 204 31.63 -0.60 23.14
CA THR A 204 31.29 -0.04 21.82
C THR A 204 32.29 1.03 21.37
N GLU A 205 32.81 1.86 22.27
CA GLU A 205 33.87 2.82 21.92
C GLU A 205 35.23 2.14 21.68
N ARG A 206 35.58 1.10 22.46
CA ARG A 206 36.72 0.22 22.15
C ARG A 206 36.62 -0.40 20.76
N GLN A 207 35.45 -0.91 20.38
CA GLN A 207 35.21 -1.45 19.03
C GLN A 207 35.35 -0.37 17.94
N ARG A 208 34.88 0.86 18.18
CA ARG A 208 35.07 2.00 17.25
C ARG A 208 36.54 2.39 17.08
N ILE A 209 37.31 2.46 18.18
CA ILE A 209 38.74 2.74 18.16
C ILE A 209 39.47 1.64 17.37
N LEU A 210 39.21 0.38 17.67
CA LEU A 210 39.86 -0.77 17.02
C LEU A 210 39.48 -0.87 15.52
N LEU A 211 38.25 -0.50 15.15
CA LEU A 211 37.82 -0.40 13.75
C LEU A 211 38.52 0.78 13.03
N ARG A 212 38.70 1.92 13.70
CA ARG A 212 39.44 3.09 13.19
C ARG A 212 40.91 2.75 12.96
N GLU A 213 41.56 2.07 13.90
CA GLU A 213 42.92 1.53 13.72
C GLU A 213 42.99 0.56 12.54
N GLN A 214 42.05 -0.38 12.42
CA GLN A 214 42.01 -1.28 11.28
C GLN A 214 41.84 -0.55 9.94
N HIS A 215 41.06 0.54 9.90
CA HIS A 215 40.96 1.38 8.71
C HIS A 215 42.29 2.05 8.40
N GLN A 216 42.91 2.71 9.39
CA GLN A 216 44.21 3.38 9.23
C GLN A 216 45.30 2.39 8.79
N ARG A 217 45.40 1.18 9.38
CA ARG A 217 46.35 0.15 8.95
C ARG A 217 46.11 -0.32 7.50
N LYS A 218 44.85 -0.46 7.08
CA LYS A 218 44.49 -0.78 5.68
C LYS A 218 44.83 0.37 4.73
N GLU A 219 44.64 1.61 5.15
CA GLU A 219 44.95 2.80 4.35
C GLU A 219 46.45 3.04 4.22
N ILE A 220 47.21 2.94 5.32
CA ILE A 220 48.68 2.99 5.32
C ILE A 220 49.24 1.89 4.41
N LYS A 221 48.73 0.65 4.51
CA LYS A 221 49.15 -0.44 3.60
C LYS A 221 48.86 -0.10 2.13
N ARG A 222 47.68 0.46 1.80
CA ARG A 222 47.38 0.92 0.43
C ARG A 222 48.32 2.04 -0.03
N ARG A 223 48.64 3.01 0.83
CA ARG A 223 49.57 4.10 0.52
C ARG A 223 50.98 3.56 0.23
N ILE A 224 51.48 2.61 1.04
CA ILE A 224 52.76 1.92 0.80
C ILE A 224 52.71 1.15 -0.53
N GLU A 225 51.69 0.33 -0.75
CA GLU A 225 51.52 -0.47 -1.98
C GLU A 225 51.40 0.40 -3.24
N ILE A 226 50.86 1.62 -3.14
CA ILE A 226 50.84 2.62 -4.21
C ILE A 226 52.25 3.19 -4.44
N VAL A 227 52.99 3.55 -3.39
CA VAL A 227 54.37 4.09 -3.49
C VAL A 227 55.33 3.05 -4.07
N GLU A 228 55.25 1.79 -3.64
CA GLU A 228 56.04 0.68 -4.21
C GLU A 228 55.75 0.51 -5.71
N LYS A 229 54.48 0.54 -6.12
CA LYS A 229 54.09 0.46 -7.54
C LYS A 229 54.58 1.67 -8.32
N VAL A 230 54.40 2.90 -7.82
CA VAL A 230 54.87 4.11 -8.49
C VAL A 230 56.39 4.06 -8.68
N SER A 231 57.15 3.63 -7.67
CA SER A 231 58.61 3.47 -7.79
C SER A 231 59.01 2.43 -8.86
N GLN A 232 58.28 1.31 -8.97
CA GLN A 232 58.49 0.33 -10.04
C GLN A 232 58.13 0.90 -11.43
N TRP A 233 57.02 1.62 -11.55
CA TRP A 233 56.60 2.27 -12.80
C TRP A 233 57.58 3.37 -13.23
N GLU A 234 58.12 4.17 -12.32
CA GLU A 234 59.13 5.19 -12.65
C GLU A 234 60.41 4.60 -13.25
N GLY A 235 60.84 3.42 -12.80
CA GLY A 235 61.97 2.69 -13.40
C GLY A 235 61.65 2.24 -14.83
N VAL A 236 60.49 1.62 -15.03
CA VAL A 236 60.00 1.16 -16.34
C VAL A 236 59.78 2.32 -17.31
N ASP A 237 59.23 3.44 -16.85
CA ASP A 237 58.97 4.62 -17.68
C ASP A 237 60.23 5.40 -18.06
N LYS A 238 61.29 5.35 -17.25
CA LYS A 238 62.62 5.83 -17.63
C LYS A 238 63.21 4.97 -18.75
N GLN A 239 63.12 3.63 -18.63
CA GLN A 239 63.54 2.73 -19.72
C GLN A 239 62.70 2.91 -21.00
N ARG A 240 61.37 3.02 -20.89
CA ARG A 240 60.49 3.28 -22.05
C ARG A 240 60.82 4.59 -22.75
N ARG A 241 61.05 5.67 -22.00
CA ARG A 241 61.45 6.98 -22.57
C ARG A 241 62.79 6.90 -23.29
N LEU A 242 63.80 6.26 -22.70
CA LEU A 242 65.10 6.07 -23.36
C LEU A 242 64.99 5.25 -24.66
N ILE A 243 64.21 4.16 -24.66
CA ILE A 243 63.98 3.33 -25.85
C ILE A 243 63.21 4.10 -26.94
N GLU A 244 62.20 4.88 -26.57
CA GLU A 244 61.41 5.68 -27.51
C GLU A 244 62.21 6.88 -28.05
N GLU A 245 63.05 7.54 -27.24
CA GLU A 245 64.01 8.54 -27.71
C GLU A 245 65.05 7.92 -28.66
N GLU A 246 65.58 6.74 -28.37
CA GLU A 246 66.53 6.05 -29.24
C GLU A 246 65.87 5.65 -30.58
N ARG A 247 64.62 5.18 -30.53
CA ARG A 247 63.80 4.91 -31.70
C ARG A 247 63.58 6.19 -32.52
N GLN A 248 63.17 7.30 -31.91
CA GLN A 248 62.95 8.58 -32.61
C GLN A 248 64.25 9.18 -33.17
N ARG A 249 65.39 8.98 -32.51
CA ARG A 249 66.72 9.32 -33.07
C ARG A 249 67.01 8.48 -34.32
N LYS A 250 66.81 7.17 -34.27
CA LYS A 250 66.97 6.27 -35.43
C LYS A 250 66.00 6.61 -36.57
N GLU A 251 64.75 6.91 -36.27
CA GLU A 251 63.71 7.28 -37.24
C GLU A 251 64.03 8.62 -37.92
N THR A 252 64.47 9.64 -37.17
CA THR A 252 64.93 10.92 -37.73
C THR A 252 66.31 10.86 -38.38
N GLU A 253 67.14 9.87 -38.07
CA GLU A 253 68.40 9.61 -38.79
C GLU A 253 68.11 8.95 -40.16
N VAL A 254 67.21 7.97 -40.22
CA VAL A 254 66.75 7.37 -41.50
C VAL A 254 66.12 8.42 -42.40
N GLN A 255 65.27 9.32 -41.87
CA GLN A 255 64.72 10.43 -42.65
C GLN A 255 65.80 11.38 -43.19
N ARG A 256 66.83 11.70 -42.39
CA ARG A 256 67.96 12.52 -42.87
C ARG A 256 68.78 11.82 -43.95
N ARG A 257 69.05 10.51 -43.80
CA ARG A 257 69.75 9.71 -44.82
C ARG A 257 68.98 9.71 -46.15
N LEU A 258 67.66 9.47 -46.12
CA LEU A 258 66.82 9.53 -47.33
C LEU A 258 66.82 10.90 -48.01
N ILE A 259 66.76 12.00 -47.24
CA ILE A 259 66.84 13.37 -47.77
C ILE A 259 68.21 13.65 -48.40
N GLU A 260 69.29 13.17 -47.78
CA GLU A 260 70.65 13.35 -48.28
C GLU A 260 70.93 12.48 -49.52
N GLU A 261 70.43 11.24 -49.57
CA GLU A 261 70.46 10.38 -50.75
C GLU A 261 69.65 10.99 -51.91
N GLU A 262 68.47 11.55 -51.66
CA GLU A 262 67.68 12.24 -52.68
C GLU A 262 68.38 13.51 -53.18
N ARG A 263 69.05 14.26 -52.29
CA ARG A 263 69.88 15.43 -52.63
C ARG A 263 71.09 15.03 -53.49
N GLN A 264 71.80 13.97 -53.13
CA GLN A 264 72.94 13.46 -53.91
C GLN A 264 72.49 12.92 -55.27
N ARG A 265 71.32 12.27 -55.34
CA ARG A 265 70.71 11.88 -56.62
C ARG A 265 70.36 13.11 -57.47
N LYS A 266 69.74 14.15 -56.92
CA LYS A 266 69.41 15.39 -57.65
C LYS A 266 70.66 16.12 -58.16
N GLU A 267 71.73 16.15 -57.38
CA GLU A 267 73.00 16.77 -57.79
C GLU A 267 73.75 15.92 -58.84
N THR A 268 73.72 14.58 -58.76
CA THR A 268 74.28 13.72 -59.82
C THR A 268 73.46 13.78 -61.12
N GLU A 269 72.12 13.81 -61.05
CA GLU A 269 71.26 14.06 -62.23
C GLU A 269 71.52 15.45 -62.85
N ARG A 270 71.81 16.47 -62.03
CA ARG A 270 72.20 17.81 -62.49
C ARG A 270 73.57 17.80 -63.19
N GLN A 271 74.56 17.11 -62.63
CA GLN A 271 75.89 16.97 -63.24
C GLN A 271 75.82 16.19 -64.55
N GLN A 272 74.98 15.14 -64.63
CA GLN A 272 74.70 14.43 -65.87
C GLN A 272 74.06 15.34 -66.92
N ARG A 273 73.08 16.19 -66.55
CA ARG A 273 72.48 17.18 -67.48
C ARG A 273 73.51 18.18 -68.01
N ILE A 274 74.42 18.68 -67.17
CA ILE A 274 75.48 19.61 -67.60
C ILE A 274 76.43 18.92 -68.61
N LEU A 275 76.82 17.67 -68.36
CA LEU A 275 77.64 16.88 -69.29
C LEU A 275 76.89 16.53 -70.59
N GLU A 276 75.57 16.32 -70.53
CA GLU A 276 74.71 16.08 -71.68
C GLU A 276 74.57 17.34 -72.55
N GLU A 277 74.34 18.52 -71.95
CA GLU A 277 74.35 19.81 -72.64
C GLU A 277 75.72 20.14 -73.25
N GLU A 278 76.81 19.80 -72.57
CA GLU A 278 78.17 20.00 -73.09
C GLU A 278 78.47 19.07 -74.28
N ARG A 279 78.04 17.80 -74.24
CA ARG A 279 78.09 16.89 -75.40
C ARG A 279 77.29 17.44 -76.58
N GLN A 280 76.07 17.93 -76.34
CA GLN A 280 75.23 18.52 -77.39
C GLN A 280 75.83 19.81 -77.97
N ARG A 281 76.52 20.64 -77.16
CA ARG A 281 77.32 21.78 -77.65
C ARG A 281 78.51 21.33 -78.50
N ILE A 282 79.24 20.30 -78.08
CA ILE A 282 80.36 19.72 -78.83
C ILE A 282 79.87 19.15 -80.17
N ASP A 283 78.77 18.41 -80.19
CA ASP A 283 78.24 17.79 -81.42
C ASP A 283 77.58 18.79 -82.37
N THR A 284 76.93 19.85 -81.87
CA THR A 284 76.45 20.95 -82.72
C THR A 284 77.60 21.78 -83.30
N GLU A 285 78.70 22.02 -82.57
CA GLU A 285 79.88 22.69 -83.12
C GLU A 285 80.66 21.78 -84.08
N ARG A 286 80.75 20.46 -83.83
CA ARG A 286 81.24 19.48 -84.81
C ARG A 286 80.43 19.52 -86.10
N GLN A 287 79.10 19.56 -86.03
CA GLN A 287 78.24 19.70 -87.22
C GLN A 287 78.51 21.02 -87.96
N ARG A 288 78.72 22.14 -87.26
CA ARG A 288 79.10 23.43 -87.87
C ARG A 288 80.46 23.38 -88.57
N ILE A 289 81.46 22.76 -87.94
CA ILE A 289 82.79 22.55 -88.54
C ILE A 289 82.66 21.68 -89.80
N LEU A 290 81.93 20.56 -89.72
CA LEU A 290 81.74 19.64 -90.85
C LEU A 290 80.95 20.30 -92.00
N LEU A 291 79.97 21.16 -91.70
CA LEU A 291 79.28 21.97 -92.70
C LEU A 291 80.19 23.04 -93.32
N ARG A 292 81.07 23.67 -92.52
CA ARG A 292 82.09 24.63 -92.99
C ARG A 292 83.13 23.95 -93.87
N GLU A 293 83.56 22.73 -93.53
CA GLU A 293 84.40 21.88 -94.38
C GLU A 293 83.69 21.50 -95.68
N GLN A 294 82.41 21.08 -95.64
CA GLN A 294 81.66 20.79 -96.86
C GLN A 294 81.52 22.03 -97.75
N HIS A 295 81.35 23.21 -97.17
CA HIS A 295 81.36 24.47 -97.91
C HIS A 295 82.74 24.75 -98.52
N GLN A 296 83.83 24.62 -97.75
CA GLN A 296 85.19 24.76 -98.28
C GLN A 296 85.48 23.74 -99.38
N ARG A 297 85.09 22.47 -99.24
CA ARG A 297 85.23 21.45 -100.31
C ARG A 297 84.41 21.80 -101.55
N LYS A 298 83.24 22.43 -101.42
CA LYS A 298 82.45 22.96 -102.56
C LYS A 298 83.13 24.18 -103.21
N VAL A 299 83.74 25.07 -102.43
CA VAL A 299 84.53 26.21 -102.95
C VAL A 299 85.80 25.75 -103.63
N VAL A 300 86.53 24.78 -103.06
CA VAL A 300 87.73 24.17 -103.66
C VAL A 300 87.37 23.41 -104.93
N LYS A 301 86.30 22.59 -104.95
CA LYS A 301 85.81 21.96 -106.19
C LYS A 301 85.44 22.98 -107.27
N ARG A 302 84.80 24.11 -106.91
CA ARG A 302 84.54 25.21 -107.87
C ARG A 302 85.81 25.88 -108.35
N ARG A 303 86.82 26.10 -107.49
CA ARG A 303 88.12 26.64 -107.90
C ARG A 303 88.87 25.68 -108.82
N ILE A 304 88.85 24.38 -108.54
CA ILE A 304 89.44 23.35 -109.41
C ILE A 304 88.72 23.34 -110.77
N ALA A 305 87.38 23.32 -110.79
CA ALA A 305 86.62 23.36 -112.04
C ALA A 305 86.89 24.64 -112.86
N ILE A 306 87.03 25.81 -112.22
CA ILE A 306 87.43 27.05 -112.90
C ILE A 306 88.87 26.98 -113.43
N ILE A 307 89.79 26.32 -112.72
CA ILE A 307 91.16 26.08 -113.21
C ILE A 307 91.15 25.09 -114.38
N GLU A 308 90.33 24.03 -114.33
CA GLU A 308 90.14 23.08 -115.44
C GLU A 308 89.52 23.76 -116.67
N GLU A 309 88.53 24.64 -116.49
CA GLU A 309 88.00 25.50 -117.56
C GLU A 309 89.09 26.44 -118.11
N VAL A 310 89.84 27.14 -117.25
CA VAL A 310 90.92 28.06 -117.69
C VAL A 310 92.01 27.31 -118.44
N SER A 311 92.46 26.13 -117.98
CA SER A 311 93.46 25.34 -118.70
C SER A 311 92.92 24.77 -120.03
N GLN A 312 91.62 24.45 -120.13
CA GLN A 312 91.01 24.11 -121.42
C GLN A 312 90.96 25.32 -122.37
N TRP A 313 90.67 26.53 -121.85
CA TRP A 313 90.79 27.76 -122.63
C TRP A 313 92.24 28.04 -123.04
N GLU A 314 93.23 27.81 -122.17
CA GLU A 314 94.65 27.96 -122.49
C GLU A 314 95.13 26.94 -123.54
N GLU A 315 94.71 25.67 -123.48
CA GLU A 315 94.95 24.70 -124.54
C GLU A 315 94.33 25.13 -125.87
N VAL A 316 93.08 25.62 -125.86
CA VAL A 316 92.41 26.14 -127.06
C VAL A 316 93.10 27.39 -127.61
N ASP A 317 93.61 28.29 -126.75
CA ASP A 317 94.35 29.49 -127.18
C ASP A 317 95.79 29.19 -127.62
N ILE A 318 96.40 28.10 -127.13
CA ILE A 318 97.66 27.57 -127.65
C ILE A 318 97.41 26.91 -129.01
N GLN A 319 96.35 26.13 -129.19
CA GLN A 319 96.00 25.58 -130.50
C GLN A 319 95.58 26.65 -131.50
N ARG A 320 94.85 27.70 -131.08
CA ARG A 320 94.58 28.88 -131.93
C ARG A 320 95.85 29.61 -132.34
N ARG A 321 96.79 29.83 -131.42
CA ARG A 321 98.09 30.44 -131.74
C ARG A 321 98.93 29.56 -132.66
N LEU A 322 98.97 28.25 -132.45
CA LEU A 322 99.65 27.32 -133.36
C LEU A 322 99.00 27.28 -134.75
N ILE A 323 97.66 27.33 -134.84
CA ILE A 323 96.94 27.39 -136.13
C ILE A 323 97.15 28.75 -136.81
N GLU A 324 97.18 29.85 -136.07
CA GLU A 324 97.41 31.19 -136.63
C GLU A 324 98.90 31.42 -137.00
N GLU A 325 99.85 30.84 -136.26
CA GLU A 325 101.27 30.78 -136.63
C GLU A 325 101.52 29.84 -137.81
N GLU A 326 100.85 28.69 -137.88
CA GLU A 326 100.94 27.79 -139.04
C GLU A 326 100.26 28.42 -140.26
N ARG A 327 99.17 29.17 -140.07
CA ARG A 327 98.56 30.01 -141.09
C ARG A 327 99.50 31.13 -141.53
N GLN A 328 100.10 31.89 -140.63
CA GLN A 328 101.06 32.95 -140.98
C GLN A 328 102.34 32.39 -141.61
N ARG A 329 102.80 31.19 -141.21
CA ARG A 329 103.84 30.44 -141.91
C ARG A 329 103.40 30.05 -143.31
N LYS A 330 102.18 29.53 -143.51
CA LYS A 330 101.64 29.23 -144.85
C LYS A 330 101.39 30.49 -145.67
N GLU A 331 101.04 31.61 -145.06
CA GLU A 331 100.77 32.90 -145.72
C GLU A 331 102.08 33.60 -146.13
N THR A 332 103.14 33.49 -145.31
CA THR A 332 104.51 33.92 -145.68
C THR A 332 105.21 32.94 -146.62
N GLU A 333 105.00 31.64 -146.49
CA GLU A 333 105.47 30.62 -147.44
C GLU A 333 104.75 30.75 -148.78
N ILE A 334 103.46 31.12 -148.80
CA ILE A 334 102.73 31.48 -150.03
C ILE A 334 103.27 32.80 -150.60
N GLN A 335 103.60 33.81 -149.79
CA GLN A 335 104.21 35.03 -150.33
C GLN A 335 105.65 34.82 -150.85
N GLN A 336 106.46 33.99 -150.18
CA GLN A 336 107.79 33.62 -150.70
C GLN A 336 107.69 32.73 -151.94
N ARG A 337 106.75 31.77 -151.97
CA ARG A 337 106.46 30.99 -153.19
C ARG A 337 105.86 31.84 -154.29
N LEU A 338 105.08 32.88 -154.01
CA LEU A 338 104.59 33.82 -155.03
C LEU A 338 105.72 34.69 -155.58
N ILE A 339 106.70 35.08 -154.76
CA ILE A 339 107.91 35.76 -155.24
C ILE A 339 108.80 34.79 -156.05
N GLU A 340 108.97 33.55 -155.59
CA GLU A 340 109.71 32.51 -156.33
C GLU A 340 108.96 32.05 -157.60
N GLU A 341 107.63 32.02 -157.61
CA GLU A 341 106.79 31.76 -158.80
C GLU A 341 106.60 32.99 -159.68
N GLU A 342 106.93 34.21 -159.22
CA GLU A 342 107.03 35.41 -160.05
C GLU A 342 108.43 35.57 -160.65
N GLU A 343 109.50 35.19 -159.94
CA GLU A 343 110.85 35.08 -160.51
C GLU A 343 111.00 33.87 -161.44
N GLU A 344 110.56 32.68 -161.01
CA GLU A 344 110.46 31.51 -161.87
C GLU A 344 109.35 31.69 -162.90
N GLY A 345 108.33 32.51 -162.64
CA GLY A 345 107.30 32.93 -163.59
C GLY A 345 107.84 33.90 -164.64
N GLN A 346 108.76 34.81 -164.32
CA GLN A 346 109.47 35.60 -165.32
C GLN A 346 110.46 34.74 -166.13
N ARG A 347 110.97 33.64 -165.55
CA ARG A 347 111.73 32.60 -166.28
C ARG A 347 110.85 31.64 -167.10
N LYS A 348 109.61 31.37 -166.65
CA LYS A 348 108.67 30.41 -167.25
C LYS A 348 107.60 31.02 -168.13
N GLU A 349 107.31 32.31 -168.05
CA GLU A 349 106.55 33.05 -169.07
C GLU A 349 107.48 33.27 -170.28
N ALA A 350 108.76 33.60 -170.02
CA ALA A 350 109.85 33.48 -170.99
C ALA A 350 110.07 32.05 -171.52
N GLU A 351 109.41 31.03 -170.94
CA GLU A 351 109.36 29.66 -171.44
C GLU A 351 107.93 29.14 -171.75
N ARG A 352 106.86 29.92 -171.58
CA ARG A 352 105.47 29.41 -171.61
C ARG A 352 104.42 30.43 -172.03
N GLN A 353 104.86 31.50 -172.68
CA GLN A 353 104.23 32.09 -173.87
C GLN A 353 104.12 31.01 -174.99
N LYS A 354 103.43 29.89 -174.65
CA LYS A 354 103.52 28.51 -175.19
C LYS A 354 102.55 27.42 -174.60
N ARG A 355 101.74 27.56 -173.50
CA ARG A 355 100.84 26.44 -172.97
C ARG A 355 99.53 26.78 -172.13
N LEU A 356 99.03 25.94 -171.16
CA LEU A 356 97.58 25.78 -170.74
C LEU A 356 97.19 25.55 -169.21
N LEU A 357 95.88 25.29 -168.86
CA LEU A 357 95.00 25.79 -167.71
C LEU A 357 94.18 24.78 -166.75
N GLU A 358 93.09 25.20 -166.01
CA GLU A 358 92.45 24.68 -164.69
C GLU A 358 90.85 24.62 -164.50
N LYS A 359 90.21 24.20 -163.33
CA LYS A 359 88.77 24.49 -162.77
C LYS A 359 88.14 23.63 -161.54
N GLU A 360 86.94 24.02 -160.96
CA GLU A 360 85.79 23.26 -160.21
C GLU A 360 85.38 23.33 -158.64
N HIS A 361 84.09 23.01 -158.18
CA HIS A 361 83.47 23.24 -156.79
C HIS A 361 82.03 22.58 -156.34
N ARG A 362 81.48 22.69 -155.06
CA ARG A 362 79.99 22.85 -154.53
C ARG A 362 79.28 22.04 -153.32
N GLN A 363 78.64 22.72 -152.29
CA GLN A 363 77.30 22.63 -151.49
C GLN A 363 76.73 21.48 -150.49
N ARG A 364 75.87 21.76 -149.41
CA ARG A 364 74.89 20.89 -148.53
C ARG A 364 74.10 21.54 -147.26
N LYS A 365 73.06 20.93 -146.55
CA LYS A 365 72.21 21.48 -145.35
C LYS A 365 71.13 20.58 -144.50
N GLU A 366 70.67 20.98 -143.24
CA GLU A 366 69.27 20.92 -142.50
C GLU A 366 68.68 19.94 -141.32
N LEU A 367 67.89 20.49 -140.29
CA LEU A 367 66.60 20.09 -139.48
C LEU A 367 66.41 19.18 -138.14
N GLN A 368 65.55 19.52 -137.07
CA GLN A 368 64.76 18.66 -136.00
C GLN A 368 64.01 19.33 -134.71
N LYS A 369 63.01 18.71 -133.91
CA LYS A 369 62.29 19.17 -132.58
C LYS A 369 61.07 18.35 -131.86
N HIS A 370 60.83 18.23 -130.47
CA HIS A 370 59.53 18.21 -129.57
C HIS A 370 59.33 17.32 -128.21
N LEU A 371 58.41 17.62 -127.18
CA LEU A 371 57.57 16.77 -126.15
C LEU A 371 57.22 17.32 -124.63
N GLU A 372 56.15 16.88 -123.82
CA GLU A 372 55.81 17.18 -122.31
C GLU A 372 54.55 16.48 -121.50
N GLU A 373 54.33 16.68 -120.13
CA GLU A 373 53.11 16.63 -119.13
C GLU A 373 52.73 15.51 -118.00
N HIS A 374 51.86 15.78 -116.93
CA HIS A 374 51.52 14.90 -115.70
C HIS A 374 50.12 14.86 -114.86
N ARG A 375 50.03 14.84 -113.46
CA ARG A 375 48.99 14.14 -112.54
C ARG A 375 48.72 14.67 -111.05
N LYS A 376 47.51 15.13 -110.57
CA LYS A 376 47.41 16.00 -109.33
C LYS A 376 46.17 16.06 -108.32
N LYS A 377 45.44 15.01 -107.86
CA LYS A 377 44.05 15.19 -107.27
C LYS A 377 43.47 14.43 -106.03
N LEU A 378 44.19 13.86 -105.05
CA LEU A 378 43.55 13.24 -103.83
C LEU A 378 44.27 13.56 -102.50
N LEU A 379 43.56 14.13 -101.50
CA LEU A 379 44.10 14.34 -100.13
C LEU A 379 43.06 14.50 -98.98
N GLU A 380 41.76 14.23 -99.17
CA GLU A 380 40.70 14.82 -98.31
C GLU A 380 39.78 13.81 -97.56
N GLU A 381 40.07 12.50 -97.61
CA GLU A 381 39.01 11.48 -97.52
C GLU A 381 39.01 10.54 -96.28
N SER A 382 39.72 10.84 -95.18
CA SER A 382 39.83 9.88 -94.05
C SER A 382 39.75 10.49 -92.65
N ARG A 383 38.68 11.26 -92.38
CA ARG A 383 38.38 11.85 -91.05
C ARG A 383 37.11 11.28 -90.38
N ARG A 384 36.78 9.99 -90.60
CA ARG A 384 35.54 9.33 -90.10
C ARG A 384 35.71 7.82 -89.81
N LYS A 385 34.90 7.28 -88.87
CA LYS A 385 34.66 5.86 -88.48
C LYS A 385 35.73 5.23 -87.54
N LEU A 386 35.41 4.39 -86.53
CA LEU A 386 34.12 3.98 -85.89
C LEU A 386 34.32 3.53 -84.40
N LEU A 387 33.30 2.88 -83.81
CA LEU A 387 33.10 2.46 -82.39
C LEU A 387 33.67 1.06 -82.03
N GLN A 388 33.38 0.60 -80.78
CA GLN A 388 33.19 -0.80 -80.30
C GLN A 388 34.46 -1.60 -79.85
N ASP A 389 34.46 -2.54 -78.88
CA ASP A 389 33.41 -3.12 -77.98
C ASP A 389 33.99 -3.94 -76.76
N LYS A 390 33.10 -4.42 -75.85
CA LYS A 390 33.17 -5.67 -75.00
C LYS A 390 33.93 -5.82 -73.65
N LEU A 391 33.23 -6.54 -72.73
CA LEU A 391 33.64 -7.32 -71.52
C LEU A 391 34.01 -8.80 -71.92
N PRO A 392 34.36 -9.82 -71.06
CA PRO A 392 33.99 -10.08 -69.63
C PRO A 392 35.01 -10.90 -68.73
N GLN A 393 34.51 -11.46 -67.60
CA GLN A 393 35.00 -12.62 -66.77
C GLN A 393 36.18 -12.42 -65.76
N GLU A 394 36.41 -13.27 -64.74
CA GLU A 394 35.55 -13.84 -63.66
C GLU A 394 36.40 -14.57 -62.55
N LYS A 395 35.79 -14.82 -61.36
CA LYS A 395 36.11 -15.83 -60.30
C LYS A 395 37.11 -15.54 -59.14
N ILE A 396 36.74 -16.13 -57.99
CA ILE A 396 37.32 -16.13 -56.63
C ILE A 396 37.28 -17.60 -56.13
N PRO A 397 38.35 -18.20 -55.56
CA PRO A 397 38.36 -18.62 -54.12
C PRO A 397 39.76 -18.45 -53.45
N VAL A 398 39.98 -18.08 -52.17
CA VAL A 398 39.45 -18.42 -50.82
C VAL A 398 40.40 -19.33 -49.99
N GLU A 399 40.66 -18.90 -48.74
CA GLU A 399 41.22 -19.63 -47.56
C GLU A 399 42.67 -20.17 -47.46
N TRP A 400 43.52 -19.45 -46.71
CA TRP A 400 44.08 -19.82 -45.36
C TRP A 400 44.80 -18.59 -44.77
N GLU A 401 44.94 -18.33 -43.46
CA GLU A 401 44.62 -19.08 -42.23
C GLU A 401 43.81 -18.23 -41.21
N GLN A 402 42.70 -18.75 -40.67
CA GLN A 402 42.12 -18.25 -39.39
C GLN A 402 42.77 -18.86 -38.13
N LYS A 403 43.95 -19.47 -38.27
CA LYS A 403 44.49 -20.45 -37.30
C LYS A 403 45.20 -19.84 -36.09
N ASN A 404 45.50 -18.54 -36.12
CA ASN A 404 46.31 -17.85 -35.10
C ASN A 404 45.52 -16.92 -34.17
N TYR A 405 44.21 -16.71 -34.39
CA TYR A 405 43.40 -15.83 -33.54
C TYR A 405 42.90 -16.54 -32.26
N MET A 406 42.41 -17.78 -32.37
CA MET A 406 41.82 -18.54 -31.25
C MET A 406 42.83 -19.08 -30.22
N LYS A 407 44.11 -19.24 -30.55
CA LYS A 407 45.12 -19.82 -29.63
C LYS A 407 45.67 -18.85 -28.58
N ARG A 408 45.44 -17.54 -28.71
CA ARG A 408 45.95 -16.53 -27.76
C ARG A 408 45.02 -16.21 -26.59
N THR A 409 43.73 -16.58 -26.67
CA THR A 409 42.72 -16.19 -25.68
C THR A 409 42.52 -17.22 -24.56
N MET A 410 42.61 -18.53 -24.85
CA MET A 410 42.30 -19.58 -23.86
C MET A 410 43.33 -19.72 -22.72
N LYS A 411 44.60 -19.33 -22.90
CA LYS A 411 45.63 -19.52 -21.86
C LYS A 411 45.62 -18.45 -20.75
N LEU A 412 44.75 -17.44 -20.86
CA LEU A 412 44.60 -16.34 -19.91
C LEU A 412 43.30 -16.38 -19.09
N HIS A 413 42.30 -17.17 -19.51
CA HIS A 413 41.06 -17.35 -18.73
C HIS A 413 41.27 -18.27 -17.53
N ASN A 414 41.66 -19.53 -17.79
CA ASN A 414 41.60 -20.60 -16.78
C ASN A 414 42.49 -20.32 -15.54
N LEU A 415 43.65 -19.69 -15.71
CA LEU A 415 44.55 -19.31 -14.60
C LEU A 415 44.02 -18.12 -13.77
N ALA A 416 43.09 -17.32 -14.30
CA ALA A 416 42.45 -16.24 -13.56
C ALA A 416 41.27 -16.73 -12.70
N GLU A 417 40.68 -17.88 -13.03
CA GLU A 417 39.50 -18.38 -12.31
C GLU A 417 39.86 -19.12 -11.01
N GLU A 418 40.81 -20.05 -11.02
CA GLU A 418 41.10 -20.91 -9.85
C GLU A 418 41.53 -20.12 -8.60
N HIS A 419 42.49 -19.19 -8.74
CA HIS A 419 42.97 -18.36 -7.63
C HIS A 419 41.91 -17.36 -7.11
N VAL A 420 40.93 -17.01 -7.95
CA VAL A 420 39.87 -16.07 -7.61
C VAL A 420 38.69 -16.75 -6.91
N GLN A 421 38.41 -18.02 -7.20
CA GLN A 421 37.29 -18.73 -6.57
C GLN A 421 37.60 -19.10 -5.10
N LEU A 422 38.72 -19.76 -4.82
CA LEU A 422 39.04 -20.28 -3.49
C LEU A 422 39.14 -19.19 -2.41
N SER A 423 39.75 -18.05 -2.73
CA SER A 423 39.94 -16.93 -1.80
C SER A 423 38.65 -16.14 -1.53
N LYS A 424 37.71 -16.10 -2.50
CA LYS A 424 36.42 -15.42 -2.35
C LYS A 424 35.37 -16.28 -1.64
N THR A 425 35.37 -17.60 -1.83
CA THR A 425 34.37 -18.49 -1.22
C THR A 425 34.41 -18.51 0.30
N GLN A 426 35.59 -18.50 0.92
CA GLN A 426 35.72 -18.62 2.37
C GLN A 426 35.23 -17.36 3.11
N ARG A 427 35.72 -16.17 2.71
CA ARG A 427 35.21 -14.89 3.25
C ARG A 427 33.75 -14.61 2.91
N LYS A 428 33.24 -15.08 1.77
CA LYS A 428 31.79 -15.01 1.49
C LYS A 428 30.99 -15.86 2.48
N ARG A 429 31.41 -17.09 2.79
CA ARG A 429 30.69 -17.96 3.74
C ARG A 429 30.57 -17.33 5.13
N GLU A 430 31.64 -16.73 5.65
CA GLU A 430 31.66 -16.05 6.95
C GLU A 430 30.70 -14.84 6.99
N THR A 431 30.74 -13.98 5.95
CA THR A 431 29.91 -12.76 5.89
C THR A 431 28.45 -13.02 5.52
N TYR A 432 28.16 -13.96 4.62
CA TYR A 432 26.79 -14.43 4.37
C TYR A 432 26.22 -15.11 5.62
N GLY A 433 27.00 -15.91 6.35
CA GLY A 433 26.56 -16.55 7.59
C GLY A 433 26.06 -15.54 8.62
N PHE A 434 26.80 -14.44 8.84
CA PHE A 434 26.39 -13.39 9.75
C PHE A 434 25.10 -12.67 9.29
N LEU A 435 25.02 -12.25 8.02
CA LEU A 435 23.85 -11.54 7.50
C LEU A 435 22.60 -12.43 7.47
N HIS A 436 22.73 -13.68 7.01
CA HIS A 436 21.65 -14.66 7.00
C HIS A 436 21.17 -14.95 8.44
N SER A 437 22.09 -15.10 9.40
CA SER A 437 21.76 -15.24 10.82
C SER A 437 21.09 -13.99 11.42
N ALA A 438 21.44 -12.79 10.97
CA ALA A 438 20.77 -11.56 11.40
C ALA A 438 19.32 -11.49 10.86
N ILE A 439 19.10 -11.92 9.61
CA ILE A 439 17.78 -11.93 8.97
C ILE A 439 16.87 -12.99 9.61
N LEU A 440 17.36 -14.20 9.87
CA LEU A 440 16.60 -15.25 10.57
C LEU A 440 16.31 -14.93 12.06
N ARG A 441 16.95 -13.91 12.63
CA ARG A 441 16.63 -13.37 13.97
C ARG A 441 15.68 -12.17 13.93
N ASN A 442 15.24 -11.74 12.75
CA ASN A 442 14.21 -10.72 12.62
C ASN A 442 12.83 -11.31 12.96
N SER A 443 11.92 -10.53 13.55
CA SER A 443 10.56 -10.97 13.88
C SER A 443 9.75 -11.43 12.66
N LEU A 444 10.04 -10.90 11.46
CA LEU A 444 9.42 -11.34 10.20
C LEU A 444 9.87 -12.74 9.74
N ALA A 445 10.92 -13.30 10.34
CA ALA A 445 11.41 -14.66 10.11
C ALA A 445 11.19 -15.60 11.32
N ALA A 446 10.55 -15.13 12.40
CA ALA A 446 10.48 -15.88 13.66
C ALA A 446 9.64 -17.17 13.59
N ASN A 447 8.76 -17.30 12.59
CA ASN A 447 7.96 -18.49 12.29
C ASN A 447 8.52 -19.32 11.12
N TRP A 448 9.72 -19.02 10.61
CA TRP A 448 10.29 -19.72 9.46
C TRP A 448 10.85 -21.09 9.83
N ASP A 449 10.52 -22.09 9.01
CA ASP A 449 11.08 -23.43 9.12
C ASP A 449 12.55 -23.47 8.64
N PRO A 450 13.38 -24.39 9.15
CA PRO A 450 14.79 -24.50 8.78
C PRO A 450 15.03 -24.60 7.26
N MET A 451 15.76 -23.63 6.72
CA MET A 451 16.11 -23.59 5.29
C MET A 451 17.02 -24.75 4.89
N PRO A 452 16.71 -25.54 3.83
CA PRO A 452 17.61 -26.54 3.31
C PRO A 452 18.93 -25.94 2.81
N PRO A 453 20.07 -26.63 2.96
CA PRO A 453 21.35 -26.17 2.42
C PRO A 453 21.28 -26.04 0.90
N ASN A 454 21.96 -25.02 0.36
CA ASN A 454 22.01 -24.68 -1.07
C ASN A 454 20.66 -24.27 -1.70
N LYS A 455 19.65 -23.88 -0.90
CA LYS A 455 18.44 -23.20 -1.39
C LYS A 455 18.49 -21.68 -1.13
N THR A 456 18.17 -20.92 -2.17
CA THR A 456 17.99 -19.46 -2.20
C THR A 456 16.67 -19.05 -1.56
N TYR A 457 15.61 -19.80 -1.83
CA TYR A 457 14.29 -19.69 -1.22
C TYR A 457 13.63 -21.07 -1.06
N VAL A 458 12.57 -21.16 -0.27
CA VAL A 458 11.61 -22.27 -0.29
C VAL A 458 10.17 -21.76 -0.15
N ARG A 459 9.20 -22.62 -0.51
CA ARG A 459 7.77 -22.46 -0.21
C ARG A 459 7.37 -23.51 0.82
N VAL A 460 6.80 -23.09 1.95
CA VAL A 460 6.41 -23.99 3.05
C VAL A 460 4.89 -24.00 3.19
N PRO A 461 4.20 -25.16 3.09
CA PRO A 461 2.76 -25.23 3.33
C PRO A 461 2.41 -24.83 4.76
N VAL A 462 1.56 -23.81 4.92
CA VAL A 462 1.05 -23.37 6.23
C VAL A 462 -0.11 -24.28 6.63
N ARG A 463 -0.04 -24.89 7.81
CA ARG A 463 -1.08 -25.81 8.28
C ARG A 463 -2.36 -25.08 8.67
N GLU A 464 -3.52 -25.63 8.30
CA GLU A 464 -4.85 -25.05 8.52
C GLU A 464 -5.21 -24.84 10.00
N ASP A 465 -4.62 -25.61 10.90
CA ASP A 465 -4.85 -25.53 12.35
C ASP A 465 -4.12 -24.36 13.04
N THR A 466 -3.20 -23.68 12.33
CA THR A 466 -2.39 -22.59 12.90
C THR A 466 -3.08 -21.23 12.90
N ASP A 467 -2.72 -20.40 13.89
CA ASP A 467 -3.11 -18.98 13.91
C ASP A 467 -2.51 -18.18 12.73
N GLU A 468 -1.39 -18.65 12.17
CA GLU A 468 -0.77 -18.11 10.96
C GLU A 468 -1.71 -18.28 9.76
N PHE A 469 -2.14 -19.52 9.47
CA PHE A 469 -3.11 -19.80 8.40
C PHE A 469 -4.40 -19.02 8.62
N ARG A 470 -4.93 -19.00 9.86
CA ARG A 470 -6.16 -18.27 10.20
C ARG A 470 -6.01 -16.77 9.93
N THR A 471 -4.87 -16.18 10.28
CA THR A 471 -4.59 -14.75 10.03
C THR A 471 -4.53 -14.44 8.54
N VAL A 472 -3.77 -15.21 7.75
CA VAL A 472 -3.61 -14.97 6.31
C VAL A 472 -4.92 -15.23 5.55
N ASN A 473 -5.64 -16.32 5.88
CA ASN A 473 -6.95 -16.62 5.32
C ASN A 473 -7.98 -15.53 5.66
N ASN A 474 -8.02 -15.04 6.90
CA ASN A 474 -8.91 -13.94 7.29
C ASN A 474 -8.56 -12.63 6.57
N CYS A 475 -7.27 -12.31 6.41
CA CYS A 475 -6.83 -11.15 5.63
C CYS A 475 -7.37 -11.20 4.19
N PHE A 476 -7.22 -12.36 3.52
CA PHE A 476 -7.79 -12.59 2.19
C PHE A 476 -9.32 -12.50 2.19
N LYS A 477 -10.00 -13.36 2.97
CA LYS A 477 -11.47 -13.45 3.03
C LYS A 477 -12.16 -12.12 3.39
N SER A 478 -11.54 -11.28 4.22
CA SER A 478 -12.09 -9.96 4.60
C SER A 478 -12.27 -8.97 3.43
N THR A 479 -11.56 -9.19 2.31
CA THR A 479 -11.63 -8.34 1.10
C THR A 479 -12.01 -9.12 -0.16
N THR A 480 -12.57 -10.31 0.03
CA THR A 480 -12.94 -11.28 -1.00
C THR A 480 -14.45 -11.51 -1.01
N GLN A 481 -15.01 -11.96 -2.15
CA GLN A 481 -16.43 -12.32 -2.25
C GLN A 481 -16.68 -13.78 -1.83
N LYS A 482 -17.95 -14.16 -1.63
CA LYS A 482 -18.33 -15.59 -1.57
C LYS A 482 -17.95 -16.29 -2.89
N GLY A 483 -17.73 -17.61 -2.88
CA GLY A 483 -17.33 -18.36 -4.09
C GLY A 483 -15.86 -18.18 -4.50
N PHE A 484 -15.00 -17.81 -3.55
CA PHE A 484 -13.55 -17.70 -3.67
C PHE A 484 -12.94 -18.48 -2.49
N ASP A 485 -12.59 -19.73 -2.70
CA ASP A 485 -12.30 -20.67 -1.61
C ASP A 485 -10.85 -21.15 -1.64
N VAL A 486 -10.18 -21.02 -0.49
CA VAL A 486 -8.74 -21.26 -0.33
C VAL A 486 -8.49 -22.77 -0.26
N ASN A 487 -7.62 -23.27 -1.14
CA ASN A 487 -7.25 -24.68 -1.18
C ASN A 487 -5.96 -24.97 -0.38
N LYS A 488 -5.04 -24.00 -0.31
CA LYS A 488 -3.86 -24.01 0.57
C LYS A 488 -3.20 -22.63 0.66
N ILE A 489 -2.39 -22.44 1.70
CA ILE A 489 -1.49 -21.29 1.84
C ILE A 489 -0.05 -21.80 1.93
N GLU A 490 0.87 -21.13 1.25
CA GLU A 490 2.32 -21.43 1.30
C GLU A 490 3.06 -20.17 1.76
N ARG A 491 3.83 -20.25 2.86
CA ARG A 491 4.74 -19.18 3.29
C ARG A 491 5.97 -19.15 2.39
N VAL A 492 6.35 -17.97 1.94
CA VAL A 492 7.55 -17.77 1.10
C VAL A 492 8.72 -17.41 2.00
N GLN A 493 9.75 -18.25 1.99
CA GLN A 493 10.97 -18.03 2.78
C GLN A 493 12.14 -17.74 1.85
N ASN A 494 12.33 -16.46 1.52
CA ASN A 494 13.51 -15.97 0.78
C ASN A 494 14.31 -15.01 1.67
N PRO A 495 15.34 -15.50 2.40
CA PRO A 495 16.09 -14.67 3.36
C PRO A 495 16.83 -13.53 2.65
N PHE A 496 17.24 -13.67 1.39
CA PHE A 496 17.88 -12.58 0.65
C PHE A 496 16.90 -11.42 0.41
N LEU A 497 15.72 -11.71 -0.16
CA LEU A 497 14.71 -10.68 -0.41
C LEU A 497 14.16 -10.07 0.89
N LEU A 498 13.98 -10.86 1.96
CA LEU A 498 13.58 -10.32 3.26
C LEU A 498 14.66 -9.39 3.83
N GLY A 499 15.94 -9.73 3.69
CA GLY A 499 17.05 -8.87 4.07
C GLY A 499 17.06 -7.54 3.30
N CYS A 500 16.86 -7.60 1.98
CA CYS A 500 16.75 -6.39 1.16
C CYS A 500 15.54 -5.54 1.53
N TYR A 501 14.40 -6.15 1.84
CA TYR A 501 13.19 -5.47 2.32
C TYR A 501 13.40 -4.76 3.67
N ILE A 502 14.01 -5.43 4.65
CA ILE A 502 14.33 -4.85 5.97
C ILE A 502 15.32 -3.67 5.82
N LEU A 503 16.34 -3.81 4.97
CA LEU A 503 17.28 -2.72 4.70
C LEU A 503 16.59 -1.53 4.00
N LYS A 504 15.69 -1.79 3.05
CA LYS A 504 14.90 -0.75 2.37
C LYS A 504 13.96 -0.03 3.33
N LYS A 505 13.36 -0.76 4.28
CA LYS A 505 12.55 -0.18 5.37
C LYS A 505 13.38 0.81 6.20
N LEU A 506 14.55 0.39 6.68
CA LEU A 506 15.45 1.27 7.45
C LEU A 506 15.94 2.49 6.66
N GLU A 507 16.19 2.34 5.36
CA GLU A 507 16.53 3.46 4.47
C GLU A 507 15.36 4.48 4.38
N MET A 508 14.14 4.00 4.12
CA MET A 508 12.94 4.85 4.07
C MET A 508 12.63 5.50 5.42
N GLU A 509 12.78 4.77 6.53
CA GLU A 509 12.58 5.29 7.89
C GLU A 509 13.60 6.38 8.24
N ASN A 510 14.82 6.32 7.68
CA ASN A 510 15.83 7.37 7.81
C ASN A 510 15.55 8.58 6.89
N MET A 511 15.12 8.36 5.64
CA MET A 511 14.85 9.44 4.67
C MET A 511 13.57 10.23 4.97
N TYR A 512 12.48 9.54 5.33
CA TYR A 512 11.16 10.12 5.54
C TYR A 512 10.81 10.28 7.04
N GLY A 513 11.61 9.70 7.94
CA GLY A 513 11.35 9.62 9.38
C GLY A 513 10.45 8.43 9.72
N ALA A 514 10.84 7.61 10.70
CA ALA A 514 10.22 6.30 10.95
C ALA A 514 8.69 6.31 11.13
N ARG A 515 8.12 7.34 11.76
CA ARG A 515 6.65 7.50 11.92
C ARG A 515 5.89 7.76 10.61
N ASN A 516 6.60 8.01 9.52
CA ASN A 516 6.04 8.25 8.20
C ASN A 516 6.17 7.04 7.27
N VAL A 517 6.67 5.87 7.72
CA VAL A 517 6.76 4.66 6.88
C VAL A 517 5.78 3.63 7.42
N GLU A 518 4.78 3.31 6.61
CA GLU A 518 3.76 2.30 6.90
C GLU A 518 4.10 0.99 6.19
N GLU A 519 3.87 -0.14 6.86
CA GLU A 519 3.91 -1.47 6.27
C GLU A 519 2.48 -1.96 6.03
N LYS A 520 2.07 -2.04 4.75
CA LYS A 520 0.75 -2.54 4.34
C LYS A 520 0.84 -3.99 3.88
N ILE A 521 -0.21 -4.76 4.15
CA ILE A 521 -0.45 -6.06 3.50
C ILE A 521 -1.37 -5.83 2.29
N LEU A 522 -0.88 -6.15 1.09
CA LEU A 522 -1.59 -6.00 -0.18
C LEU A 522 -1.58 -7.31 -0.97
N PHE A 523 -2.43 -7.39 -1.99
CA PHE A 523 -2.63 -8.60 -2.82
C PHE A 523 -2.20 -8.37 -4.27
N ARG A 524 -1.64 -9.42 -4.88
CA ARG A 524 -1.30 -9.47 -6.31
C ARG A 524 -1.70 -10.82 -6.92
N GLY A 525 -2.61 -10.79 -7.89
CA GLY A 525 -2.91 -11.96 -8.73
C GLY A 525 -1.72 -12.31 -9.63
N ALA A 526 -1.51 -13.61 -9.87
CA ALA A 526 -0.44 -14.12 -10.72
C ALA A 526 -0.86 -15.37 -11.51
N PHE A 527 -0.05 -15.77 -12.48
CA PHE A 527 -0.15 -17.06 -13.16
C PHE A 527 0.68 -18.12 -12.41
N ALA A 528 0.16 -19.35 -12.33
CA ALA A 528 0.83 -20.45 -11.63
C ALA A 528 2.25 -20.73 -12.18
N ARG A 529 2.45 -20.58 -13.49
CA ARG A 529 3.74 -20.76 -14.18
C ARG A 529 4.85 -19.80 -13.74
N PHE A 530 4.53 -18.74 -13.00
CA PHE A 530 5.51 -17.73 -12.55
C PHE A 530 5.70 -17.69 -11.03
N ILE A 531 5.10 -18.62 -10.25
CA ILE A 531 5.24 -18.67 -8.79
C ILE A 531 6.72 -18.69 -8.38
N ASP A 532 7.46 -19.68 -8.85
CA ASP A 532 8.84 -19.93 -8.41
C ASP A 532 9.81 -18.82 -8.88
N LYS A 533 9.64 -18.33 -10.10
CA LYS A 533 10.35 -17.16 -10.65
C LYS A 533 10.22 -15.93 -9.73
N ASN A 534 8.99 -15.64 -9.29
CA ASN A 534 8.69 -14.49 -8.42
C ASN A 534 9.14 -14.72 -6.97
N CYS A 535 9.06 -15.94 -6.46
CA CYS A 535 9.56 -16.28 -5.11
C CYS A 535 11.08 -16.16 -5.00
N GLU A 536 11.81 -16.47 -6.07
CA GLU A 536 13.27 -16.35 -6.10
C GLU A 536 13.76 -14.92 -6.31
N ASN A 537 13.15 -14.17 -7.24
CA ASN A 537 13.68 -12.90 -7.75
C ASN A 537 12.85 -11.66 -7.37
N ASN A 538 11.71 -11.84 -6.69
CA ASN A 538 10.63 -10.85 -6.54
C ASN A 538 9.96 -10.51 -7.90
N PHE A 539 8.91 -9.69 -7.88
CA PHE A 539 8.38 -9.09 -9.12
C PHE A 539 9.31 -7.97 -9.58
N ASN A 540 9.89 -8.08 -10.78
CA ASN A 540 10.56 -6.95 -11.42
C ASN A 540 9.50 -5.95 -11.93
N TRP A 541 9.34 -4.83 -11.23
CA TRP A 541 8.32 -3.81 -11.52
C TRP A 541 8.38 -3.27 -12.96
N ARG A 542 9.55 -3.29 -13.60
CA ARG A 542 9.77 -2.86 -15.00
C ARG A 542 9.23 -3.85 -16.04
N ASN A 543 9.00 -5.10 -15.64
CA ASN A 543 8.52 -6.19 -16.50
C ASN A 543 7.10 -6.64 -16.12
N VAL A 544 6.46 -6.02 -15.12
CA VAL A 544 5.08 -6.34 -14.73
C VAL A 544 4.16 -5.84 -15.84
N ALA A 545 3.65 -6.78 -16.62
CA ALA A 545 2.82 -6.58 -17.82
C ALA A 545 2.22 -5.18 -17.98
N VAL A 546 2.83 -4.41 -18.89
CA VAL A 546 2.30 -3.13 -19.38
C VAL A 546 0.89 -3.38 -19.90
N SER A 547 -0.10 -2.96 -19.12
CA SER A 547 -1.47 -2.86 -19.62
C SER A 547 -1.45 -1.87 -20.79
N LYS A 548 -2.24 -2.08 -21.85
CA LYS A 548 -2.25 -1.29 -23.11
C LYS A 548 -2.46 0.24 -22.99
N ARG A 549 -2.47 0.80 -21.78
CA ARG A 549 -2.57 2.22 -21.42
C ARG A 549 -1.79 2.66 -20.17
N ASN A 550 -1.18 1.76 -19.39
CA ASN A 550 -0.51 2.06 -18.10
C ASN A 550 -1.20 3.11 -17.20
N ILE A 551 -2.53 2.97 -17.03
CA ILE A 551 -3.44 3.93 -16.37
C ILE A 551 -3.15 4.28 -14.91
N TYR A 552 -2.21 3.59 -14.25
CA TYR A 552 -1.80 3.86 -12.86
C TYR A 552 -0.28 4.11 -12.70
N GLY A 553 0.46 4.20 -13.81
CA GLY A 553 1.92 4.27 -13.84
C GLY A 553 2.59 2.93 -14.17
N GLU A 554 3.86 3.00 -14.56
CA GLU A 554 4.69 1.87 -15.02
C GLU A 554 5.43 1.19 -13.86
N GLY A 555 4.66 0.63 -12.93
CA GLY A 555 5.22 0.02 -11.71
C GLY A 555 4.49 -1.25 -11.27
N PHE A 556 4.89 -1.78 -10.11
CA PHE A 556 4.29 -2.98 -9.55
C PHE A 556 2.89 -2.68 -8.98
N ILE A 557 1.86 -2.99 -9.77
CA ILE A 557 0.45 -2.78 -9.44
C ILE A 557 -0.03 -3.81 -8.42
N LEU A 558 -0.50 -3.31 -7.28
CA LEU A 558 -1.01 -4.04 -6.11
C LEU A 558 -2.43 -3.55 -5.74
N SER A 559 -3.18 -4.34 -4.96
CA SER A 559 -4.49 -3.93 -4.44
C SER A 559 -4.65 -4.30 -2.97
N PRO A 560 -5.23 -3.43 -2.11
CA PRO A 560 -5.67 -3.83 -0.78
C PRO A 560 -6.92 -4.73 -0.81
N ILE A 561 -7.57 -4.92 -1.97
CA ILE A 561 -8.77 -5.73 -2.12
C ILE A 561 -8.44 -7.01 -2.90
N SER A 562 -8.43 -8.15 -2.22
CA SER A 562 -8.11 -9.45 -2.84
C SER A 562 -9.06 -9.83 -3.99
N TYR A 563 -10.36 -9.52 -3.89
CA TYR A 563 -11.29 -9.66 -5.02
C TYR A 563 -10.92 -8.81 -6.24
N PHE A 564 -10.38 -7.61 -6.05
CA PHE A 564 -9.91 -6.78 -7.16
C PHE A 564 -8.59 -7.29 -7.73
N ALA A 565 -7.68 -7.78 -6.87
CA ALA A 565 -6.41 -8.38 -7.28
C ALA A 565 -6.59 -9.62 -8.17
N ASN A 566 -7.71 -10.33 -8.08
CA ASN A 566 -8.07 -11.46 -8.96
C ASN A 566 -8.16 -11.08 -10.45
N LYS A 567 -8.34 -9.79 -10.79
CA LYS A 567 -8.23 -9.31 -12.19
C LYS A 567 -6.86 -9.62 -12.82
N TYR A 568 -5.81 -9.72 -12.01
CA TYR A 568 -4.42 -9.98 -12.44
C TYR A 568 -4.01 -11.45 -12.29
N ALA A 569 -4.89 -12.33 -11.81
CA ALA A 569 -4.66 -13.77 -11.79
C ALA A 569 -4.98 -14.37 -13.17
N ASP A 570 -4.34 -15.49 -13.48
CA ASP A 570 -4.59 -16.33 -14.66
C ASP A 570 -6.10 -16.46 -14.94
N LYS A 571 -6.54 -16.15 -16.16
CA LYS A 571 -7.98 -16.10 -16.50
C LYS A 571 -8.56 -17.48 -16.81
N GLU A 572 -7.75 -18.37 -17.37
CA GLU A 572 -8.16 -19.63 -18.01
C GLU A 572 -8.47 -20.71 -16.97
N THR A 573 -7.62 -20.83 -15.95
CA THR A 573 -7.79 -21.79 -14.85
C THR A 573 -8.88 -21.38 -13.84
N ARG A 574 -9.51 -22.36 -13.18
CA ARG A 574 -10.29 -22.12 -11.93
C ARG A 574 -9.42 -22.11 -10.68
N ASN A 575 -8.26 -22.77 -10.72
CA ASN A 575 -7.28 -22.84 -9.63
C ASN A 575 -6.34 -21.63 -9.74
N LYS A 576 -6.71 -20.54 -9.08
CA LYS A 576 -6.03 -19.25 -9.13
C LYS A 576 -4.91 -19.15 -8.08
N VAL A 577 -4.06 -18.14 -8.26
CA VAL A 577 -2.89 -17.87 -7.39
C VAL A 577 -2.87 -16.39 -7.01
N MET A 578 -2.81 -16.12 -5.70
CA MET A 578 -2.65 -14.78 -5.13
C MET A 578 -1.36 -14.72 -4.31
N PHE A 579 -0.54 -13.71 -4.54
CA PHE A 579 0.51 -13.34 -3.60
C PHE A 579 -0.05 -12.38 -2.54
N VAL A 580 0.31 -12.62 -1.29
CA VAL A 580 0.17 -11.69 -0.16
C VAL A 580 1.52 -11.00 0.03
N VAL A 581 1.51 -9.68 0.02
CA VAL A 581 2.70 -8.85 -0.16
C VAL A 581 2.79 -7.84 0.97
N ARG A 582 3.93 -7.81 1.67
CA ARG A 582 4.30 -6.71 2.58
C ARG A 582 4.83 -5.55 1.75
N VAL A 583 4.33 -4.34 1.96
CA VAL A 583 4.63 -3.18 1.09
C VAL A 583 4.92 -1.95 1.93
N LEU A 584 6.06 -1.30 1.66
CA LEU A 584 6.47 -0.06 2.30
C LEU A 584 5.83 1.14 1.58
N VAL A 585 5.18 2.00 2.35
CA VAL A 585 4.46 3.18 1.85
C VAL A 585 4.80 4.37 2.74
N SER A 586 5.23 5.51 2.18
CA SER A 586 5.47 6.72 2.98
C SER A 586 4.73 7.95 2.48
N LYS A 587 5.09 8.43 1.29
CA LYS A 587 4.52 9.61 0.64
C LYS A 587 3.78 9.12 -0.60
N VAL A 588 2.45 9.21 -0.53
CA VAL A 588 1.54 8.76 -1.57
C VAL A 588 1.03 9.95 -2.38
N THR A 589 1.07 9.82 -3.70
CA THR A 589 0.40 10.74 -4.64
C THR A 589 -0.76 10.01 -5.34
N GLU A 590 -1.62 10.76 -6.04
CA GLU A 590 -2.52 10.14 -7.02
C GLU A 590 -1.73 9.55 -8.20
N ALA A 591 -2.19 8.42 -8.72
CA ALA A 591 -1.64 7.76 -9.90
C ALA A 591 -2.05 8.48 -11.19
N ILE A 592 -1.12 8.55 -12.15
CA ILE A 592 -1.31 9.16 -13.47
C ILE A 592 -0.93 8.14 -14.54
N GLU A 593 -1.65 8.17 -15.66
CA GLU A 593 -1.39 7.37 -16.86
C GLU A 593 0.07 7.56 -17.36
N ASN A 594 0.75 6.45 -17.64
CA ASN A 594 2.17 6.40 -18.08
C ASN A 594 3.19 7.07 -17.13
N MET A 595 2.89 7.19 -15.83
CA MET A 595 3.88 7.65 -14.83
C MET A 595 4.98 6.59 -14.62
N GLU A 596 6.16 6.79 -15.19
CA GLU A 596 7.35 5.94 -14.95
C GLU A 596 7.86 6.03 -13.49
N ILE A 597 7.89 7.25 -12.93
CA ILE A 597 8.45 7.55 -11.61
C ILE A 597 7.59 8.64 -10.94
N PRO A 598 7.21 8.51 -9.65
CA PRO A 598 6.41 9.53 -8.96
C PRO A 598 7.12 10.89 -8.83
N PRO A 599 6.40 12.01 -8.68
CA PRO A 599 6.98 13.35 -8.63
C PRO A 599 7.79 13.61 -7.35
N LEU A 600 8.59 14.69 -7.35
CA LEU A 600 9.28 15.17 -6.16
C LEU A 600 8.30 15.80 -5.15
N LEU A 601 8.67 15.81 -3.87
CA LEU A 601 7.90 16.47 -2.81
C LEU A 601 8.07 17.98 -2.92
N ASN A 602 7.08 18.66 -3.50
CA ASN A 602 7.09 20.10 -3.72
C ASN A 602 6.96 20.87 -2.40
N ASN A 603 8.08 21.14 -1.71
CA ASN A 603 8.09 21.72 -0.37
C ASN A 603 9.32 22.63 -0.14
N ARG A 604 9.12 23.95 -0.24
CA ARG A 604 10.13 25.04 -0.12
C ARG A 604 10.92 25.11 1.21
N LYS A 605 10.83 24.11 2.09
CA LYS A 605 11.54 24.00 3.38
C LYS A 605 12.56 22.86 3.43
N PHE A 606 12.59 21.98 2.44
CA PHE A 606 13.63 20.98 2.24
C PHE A 606 14.29 21.26 0.89
N SER A 607 15.55 20.86 0.72
CA SER A 607 16.14 20.74 -0.62
C SER A 607 15.36 19.69 -1.42
N ASP A 608 15.23 19.88 -2.73
CA ASP A 608 14.34 19.14 -3.64
C ASP A 608 14.76 17.67 -3.93
N VAL A 609 15.09 16.91 -2.89
CA VAL A 609 15.73 15.59 -2.93
C VAL A 609 14.73 14.46 -2.67
N LEU A 610 13.69 14.69 -1.85
CA LEU A 610 12.71 13.67 -1.50
C LEU A 610 11.58 13.55 -2.54
N ARG A 611 11.12 12.32 -2.75
CA ARG A 611 10.12 11.95 -3.77
C ARG A 611 8.89 11.29 -3.11
N PHE A 612 7.75 11.27 -3.80
CA PHE A 612 6.70 10.29 -3.51
C PHE A 612 7.23 8.87 -3.83
N ASP A 613 6.97 7.87 -2.99
CA ASP A 613 7.39 6.47 -3.21
C ASP A 613 6.26 5.58 -3.74
N THR A 614 5.02 6.05 -3.64
CA THR A 614 3.81 5.27 -3.92
C THR A 614 2.81 6.13 -4.70
N THR A 615 2.14 5.55 -5.68
CA THR A 615 0.92 6.14 -6.25
C THR A 615 -0.30 5.35 -5.82
N LYS A 616 -1.48 6.00 -5.78
CA LYS A 616 -2.76 5.33 -5.57
C LYS A 616 -3.85 5.83 -6.52
N ARG A 617 -4.78 4.95 -6.86
CA ARG A 617 -6.02 5.28 -7.58
C ARG A 617 -7.01 5.95 -6.62
N ARG A 618 -7.84 6.88 -7.11
CA ARG A 618 -8.75 7.73 -6.27
C ARG A 618 -9.73 6.98 -5.36
N ASP A 619 -10.08 5.72 -5.67
CA ASP A 619 -10.99 4.88 -4.87
C ASP A 619 -10.23 3.88 -3.97
N ASP A 620 -8.91 4.06 -3.82
CA ASP A 620 -7.98 3.26 -3.01
C ASP A 620 -7.90 1.77 -3.37
N ARG A 621 -8.48 1.35 -4.50
CA ARG A 621 -8.45 -0.05 -4.96
C ARG A 621 -7.13 -0.47 -5.60
N VAL A 622 -6.27 0.48 -5.95
CA VAL A 622 -4.96 0.22 -6.56
C VAL A 622 -3.89 1.08 -5.91
N ILE A 623 -2.75 0.44 -5.62
CA ILE A 623 -1.51 1.02 -5.12
C ILE A 623 -0.40 0.57 -6.07
N VAL A 624 0.54 1.45 -6.44
CA VAL A 624 1.66 1.11 -7.34
C VAL A 624 2.99 1.52 -6.72
N LYS A 625 4.01 0.65 -6.89
CA LYS A 625 5.38 0.80 -6.37
C LYS A 625 6.39 0.81 -7.51
N PHE A 626 7.40 1.69 -7.41
CA PHE A 626 8.29 2.08 -8.53
C PHE A 626 9.78 1.84 -8.22
N ALA A 627 10.08 1.04 -7.19
CA ALA A 627 11.44 0.69 -6.82
C ALA A 627 11.51 -0.73 -6.25
N ASP A 628 12.65 -1.37 -6.48
CA ASP A 628 12.91 -2.74 -6.04
C ASP A 628 13.07 -2.80 -4.51
N ASN A 629 12.63 -3.91 -3.92
CA ASN A 629 12.69 -4.19 -2.47
C ASN A 629 11.80 -3.32 -1.56
N GLU A 630 10.99 -2.41 -2.12
CA GLU A 630 9.92 -1.73 -1.34
C GLU A 630 8.74 -2.66 -1.03
N PHE A 631 8.82 -3.93 -1.43
CA PHE A 631 7.84 -4.97 -1.20
C PHE A 631 8.50 -6.35 -1.05
N TYR A 632 7.90 -7.22 -0.22
CA TYR A 632 8.30 -8.61 0.01
C TYR A 632 7.10 -9.54 -0.18
N LEU A 633 7.31 -10.69 -0.84
CA LEU A 633 6.30 -11.72 -1.04
C LEU A 633 6.28 -12.64 0.19
N ASP A 634 5.21 -12.59 0.97
CA ASP A 634 5.13 -13.19 2.30
C ASP A 634 4.43 -14.57 2.25
N TYR A 635 3.31 -14.64 1.52
CA TYR A 635 2.54 -15.86 1.30
C TYR A 635 2.03 -15.98 -0.13
N ILE A 636 1.76 -17.22 -0.54
CA ILE A 636 0.97 -17.57 -1.71
C ILE A 636 -0.32 -18.23 -1.23
N ILE A 637 -1.47 -17.72 -1.69
CA ILE A 637 -2.77 -18.34 -1.51
C ILE A 637 -3.16 -18.99 -2.82
N HIS A 638 -3.39 -20.31 -2.79
CA HIS A 638 -3.97 -21.06 -3.90
C HIS A 638 -5.47 -21.15 -3.63
N TYR A 639 -6.30 -20.68 -4.56
CA TYR A 639 -7.75 -20.58 -4.36
C TYR A 639 -8.56 -20.93 -5.61
N THR A 640 -9.70 -21.57 -5.41
CA THR A 640 -10.70 -21.87 -6.43
C THR A 640 -11.74 -20.77 -6.53
N VAL A 641 -12.11 -20.39 -7.75
CA VAL A 641 -13.21 -19.46 -8.03
C VAL A 641 -14.40 -20.20 -8.62
N ASP A 642 -15.59 -19.88 -8.13
CA ASP A 642 -16.88 -20.37 -8.62
C ASP A 642 -17.05 -20.06 -10.13
N PRO A 643 -17.46 -21.03 -10.99
CA PRO A 643 -17.73 -20.79 -12.40
C PRO A 643 -18.66 -19.60 -12.71
N GLU A 644 -19.67 -19.35 -11.87
CA GLU A 644 -20.56 -18.20 -12.03
C GLU A 644 -19.86 -16.85 -11.79
N LEU A 645 -18.84 -16.83 -10.94
CA LEU A 645 -18.06 -15.63 -10.64
C LEU A 645 -16.91 -15.45 -11.62
N GLN A 646 -16.25 -16.54 -12.05
CA GLN A 646 -15.25 -16.50 -13.11
C GLN A 646 -15.83 -15.88 -14.38
N THR A 647 -17.03 -16.29 -14.79
CA THR A 647 -17.73 -15.69 -15.92
C THR A 647 -18.06 -14.21 -15.67
N LYS A 648 -18.77 -13.87 -14.59
CA LYS A 648 -19.17 -12.49 -14.27
C LYS A 648 -18.00 -11.50 -14.14
N VAL A 649 -16.84 -11.94 -13.63
CA VAL A 649 -15.63 -11.11 -13.49
C VAL A 649 -15.02 -10.73 -14.85
N TYR A 650 -15.07 -11.62 -15.85
CA TYR A 650 -14.44 -11.38 -17.16
C TYR A 650 -15.43 -11.00 -18.28
N THR A 651 -16.75 -11.16 -18.11
CA THR A 651 -17.75 -10.78 -19.14
C THR A 651 -18.29 -9.35 -19.03
N ASN A 652 -17.87 -8.56 -18.04
CA ASN A 652 -18.42 -7.21 -17.80
C ASN A 652 -17.88 -6.17 -18.80
N LYS A 653 -18.43 -6.18 -20.03
CA LYS A 653 -18.04 -5.31 -21.16
C LYS A 653 -18.19 -3.81 -20.92
N ASN A 654 -18.82 -3.37 -19.83
CA ASN A 654 -19.04 -1.96 -19.53
C ASN A 654 -17.90 -1.30 -18.72
N SER A 655 -16.86 -2.05 -18.30
CA SER A 655 -15.62 -1.45 -17.79
C SER A 655 -14.54 -1.38 -18.86
N ASN A 656 -14.13 -0.17 -19.26
CA ASN A 656 -12.96 0.11 -20.11
C ASN A 656 -11.59 -0.19 -19.42
N GLU A 657 -11.55 -1.15 -18.50
CA GLU A 657 -10.34 -1.59 -17.80
C GLU A 657 -9.85 -2.89 -18.43
N TYR A 658 -8.57 -2.90 -18.83
CA TYR A 658 -8.09 -3.74 -19.93
C TYR A 658 -7.73 -5.19 -19.56
N THR A 659 -7.67 -6.03 -20.59
CA THR A 659 -6.92 -7.28 -20.59
C THR A 659 -5.44 -7.01 -20.31
N VAL A 660 -4.90 -7.74 -19.33
CA VAL A 660 -3.47 -8.07 -19.32
C VAL A 660 -3.21 -9.00 -20.50
N ASP A 661 -2.20 -8.69 -21.31
CA ASP A 661 -1.72 -9.57 -22.38
C ASP A 661 -0.83 -10.67 -21.79
N ASP A 662 -1.06 -11.92 -22.17
CA ASP A 662 -0.61 -13.08 -21.40
C ASP A 662 0.89 -13.44 -21.63
N ASP A 663 1.61 -12.73 -22.49
CA ASP A 663 2.98 -13.05 -22.93
C ASP A 663 4.12 -12.57 -21.98
N PHE A 664 3.86 -11.64 -21.04
CA PHE A 664 4.92 -11.01 -20.23
C PHE A 664 4.65 -10.93 -18.72
N VAL A 665 5.09 -11.95 -17.97
CA VAL A 665 5.43 -11.88 -16.53
C VAL A 665 6.70 -12.69 -16.24
#